data_AF-A0A956LLU6-F1
#
_entry.id   AF-A0A956LLU6-F1
#
_cell.length_a   1.000
_cell.length_b   1.000
_cell.length_c   1.000
_cell.angle_alpha   90.00
_cell.angle_beta   90.00
_cell.angle_gamma   90.00
#
_symmetry.space_group_name_H-M   'P 1'
#
loop_
_entity.id
_entity.type
_entity.pdbx_description
1 polymer ?
#
loop_
_entity_poly.entity_id
_entity_poly.type
_entity_poly.pdbx_seq_one_letter_code
_entity_poly.pdbx_strand_id
1 'polypeptide(L)'
;RFFPSYYRHVFDTMRRTPIYDADGEETGRTVFDNVVSTRMHGVAEQALHNPVVTPRLPPSSDLTMARAFTRLIEGGYDWRDLQQFFLRVFRYLATSPARRAAELEDVSWWQYLRGYDPRTGRHRYRYSERFAGDVKFSAQVLAAFNAEWGDARTNGSTYAQLFLNSLVPRDTVDGALNGPTSEAWFDPWRRHLEALGVEFVRGRLESLSLDARGRVRPRVSFAPAEASVGAAADADAGAEVDVESDYYVVATDVVTAEQVSRALPDVGVPGQLRGYTTRVAPDPRARASGERPPKERDPCAQPGLAPWDRLQTLSGIQYYFTCDVKLVHGHMYFSRAEWALSSINQQQFWRRPPRLRRDGYGAVLSVDIGAWDRPSRDPALAGRSAWQVSQRELAAEVWRQISVALGERVGADGDEGAEVPAGDTADGDAPDEDTADGDAPDDVVRPRLRLPQPTWFHIDDHIVYDDAGEDATPIRNTAPFLIPVVGDWRRRPGADPWNPARGTGARADGPRDPALWSAPHGGCWIHWSALVYAGTYKRTFTRMTTMESANESARHAVNAILDHYLMSAHAQRRREAALGRRRAADGTRGRVTSPADAPRDPADANTKLWRPAAPDEPGHDQPYRPTLIGDYCQIWNMEEYELPEFESLREHDAQLLEMGLPHPWDLLGVETLPSILSHMPAADRSSFGELRRLLEATWRRAQAGPGATPPPDLRAHLEALQNIRAAVERELEALLRPPAPGQGQGAG
;
A
#
# COMPACT_ATOMS: atom_id res chain seq x y z
N ARG A 1 12.74 3.33 -9.08
CA ARG A 1 11.73 2.83 -8.12
C ARG A 1 10.50 3.74 -8.17
N PHE A 2 9.28 3.24 -7.98
CA PHE A 2 8.02 4.00 -8.02
C PHE A 2 7.53 4.35 -6.61
N PHE A 3 6.92 5.53 -6.44
CA PHE A 3 6.36 6.03 -5.18
C PHE A 3 4.94 6.55 -5.45
N PRO A 4 3.90 5.89 -4.91
CA PRO A 4 2.55 6.43 -4.93
C PRO A 4 2.47 7.78 -4.22
N SER A 5 1.62 8.67 -4.71
CA SER A 5 1.43 10.01 -4.14
C SER A 5 0.95 10.03 -2.69
N TYR A 6 0.28 8.96 -2.24
CA TYR A 6 -0.20 8.87 -0.87
C TYR A 6 0.91 8.58 0.14
N TYR A 7 2.13 8.28 -0.30
CA TYR A 7 3.28 8.14 0.61
C TYR A 7 3.56 9.50 1.25
N ARG A 8 3.44 9.59 2.57
CA ARG A 8 3.71 10.82 3.34
C ARG A 8 4.91 10.66 4.23
N HIS A 9 5.01 9.55 4.98
CA HIS A 9 6.13 9.27 5.86
C HIS A 9 7.45 9.14 5.09
N VAL A 10 7.43 8.47 3.94
CA VAL A 10 8.62 8.36 3.08
C VAL A 10 9.02 9.71 2.50
N PHE A 11 8.07 10.48 1.95
CA PHE A 11 8.38 11.80 1.37
C PHE A 11 8.85 12.80 2.42
N ASP A 12 8.28 12.80 3.63
CA ASP A 12 8.78 13.59 4.75
C ASP A 12 10.23 13.21 5.10
N THR A 13 10.55 11.91 5.16
CA THR A 13 11.93 11.43 5.38
C THR A 13 12.88 11.93 4.28
N MET A 14 12.46 11.86 3.01
CA MET A 14 13.25 12.34 1.87
C MET A 14 13.48 13.86 1.91
N ARG A 15 12.47 14.65 2.32
CA ARG A 15 12.60 16.11 2.47
C ARG A 15 13.55 16.51 3.61
N ARG A 16 13.69 15.65 4.62
CA ARG A 16 14.60 15.87 5.75
C ARG A 16 16.02 15.36 5.49
N THR A 17 16.26 14.73 4.35
CA THR A 17 17.56 14.19 3.99
C THR A 17 18.26 15.14 3.01
N PRO A 18 19.21 15.98 3.45
CA PRO A 18 19.96 16.87 2.56
C PRO A 18 20.86 16.10 1.62
N ILE A 19 21.17 16.73 0.48
CA ILE A 19 22.23 16.30 -0.43
C ILE A 19 23.47 17.13 -0.11
N TYR A 20 24.60 16.44 0.06
CA TYR A 20 25.91 17.05 0.27
C TYR A 20 26.67 17.13 -1.05
N ASP A 21 27.50 18.16 -1.21
CA ASP A 21 28.45 18.25 -2.32
C ASP A 21 29.73 17.44 -2.05
N ALA A 22 30.72 17.60 -2.94
CA ALA A 22 32.00 16.91 -2.86
C ALA A 22 32.82 17.35 -1.64
N ASP A 23 32.67 18.60 -1.21
CA ASP A 23 33.38 19.17 -0.05
C ASP A 23 32.68 18.81 1.27
N GLY A 24 31.45 18.29 1.19
CA GLY A 24 30.65 17.85 2.33
C GLY A 24 29.72 18.91 2.89
N GLU A 25 29.50 19.98 2.14
CA GLU A 25 28.55 21.04 2.49
C GLU A 25 27.16 20.72 1.93
N GLU A 26 26.10 21.18 2.62
CA GLU A 26 24.73 20.99 2.15
C GLU A 26 24.45 21.84 0.90
N THR A 27 23.92 21.22 -0.15
CA THR A 27 23.63 21.95 -1.40
C THR A 27 22.31 22.73 -1.37
N GLY A 28 21.59 22.72 -0.25
CA GLY A 28 20.21 23.21 -0.14
C GLY A 28 19.15 22.36 -0.86
N ARG A 29 19.56 21.23 -1.46
CA ARG A 29 18.65 20.23 -2.06
C ARG A 29 18.46 19.07 -1.10
N THR A 30 17.37 18.34 -1.27
CA THR A 30 17.01 17.17 -0.48
C THR A 30 16.83 15.95 -1.38
N VAL A 31 16.80 14.76 -0.80
CA VAL A 31 16.47 13.52 -1.54
C VAL A 31 15.11 13.63 -2.23
N PHE A 32 14.16 14.38 -1.65
CA PHE A 32 12.85 14.56 -2.28
C PHE A 32 12.95 15.27 -3.64
N ASP A 33 13.94 16.15 -3.84
CA ASP A 33 14.21 16.80 -5.13
C ASP A 33 14.72 15.83 -6.22
N ASN A 34 15.00 14.58 -5.85
CA ASN A 34 15.31 13.51 -6.79
C ASN A 34 14.06 12.73 -7.23
N VAL A 35 12.87 13.01 -6.69
CA VAL A 35 11.61 12.38 -7.11
C VAL A 35 10.99 13.13 -8.29
N VAL A 36 10.84 12.46 -9.42
CA VAL A 36 10.26 13.00 -10.65
C VAL A 36 8.86 12.44 -10.87
N SER A 37 7.90 13.33 -11.15
CA SER A 37 6.51 12.95 -11.40
C SER A 37 6.35 11.98 -12.58
N THR A 38 5.59 10.91 -12.37
CA THR A 38 5.07 10.04 -13.42
C THR A 38 3.70 10.56 -13.87
N ARG A 39 3.61 11.08 -15.09
CA ARG A 39 2.39 11.74 -15.59
C ARG A 39 1.38 10.79 -16.22
N MET A 40 1.80 9.59 -16.61
CA MET A 40 0.98 8.61 -17.32
C MET A 40 0.98 7.26 -16.60
N HIS A 41 -0.05 6.46 -16.81
CA HIS A 41 -0.01 5.02 -16.59
C HIS A 41 -0.56 4.30 -17.81
N GLY A 42 -0.07 3.09 -18.05
CA GLY A 42 -0.51 2.23 -19.14
C GLY A 42 -1.15 0.95 -18.63
N VAL A 43 -2.20 0.49 -19.31
CA VAL A 43 -2.73 -0.87 -19.15
C VAL A 43 -2.66 -1.56 -20.51
N ALA A 44 -1.84 -2.61 -20.60
CA ALA A 44 -1.79 -3.46 -21.77
C ALA A 44 -2.93 -4.48 -21.69
N GLU A 45 -3.99 -4.29 -22.48
CA GLU A 45 -5.08 -5.24 -22.63
C GLU A 45 -5.04 -5.87 -24.02
N GLN A 46 -4.86 -7.19 -24.06
CA GLN A 46 -4.73 -7.97 -25.30
C GLN A 46 -5.92 -7.82 -26.26
N ALA A 47 -7.12 -7.51 -25.74
CA ALA A 47 -8.32 -7.30 -26.55
C ALA A 47 -8.34 -5.94 -27.27
N LEU A 48 -7.55 -4.96 -26.82
CA LEU A 48 -7.55 -3.61 -27.36
C LEU A 48 -6.47 -3.38 -28.42
N HIS A 49 -5.65 -4.41 -28.72
CA HIS A 49 -4.52 -4.40 -29.67
C HIS A 49 -3.40 -3.37 -29.36
N ASN A 50 -3.68 -2.31 -28.61
CA ASN A 50 -2.75 -1.29 -28.13
C ASN A 50 -2.95 -1.07 -26.61
N PRO A 51 -1.90 -0.68 -25.88
CA PRO A 51 -2.03 -0.27 -24.48
C PRO A 51 -2.93 0.97 -24.32
N VAL A 52 -3.80 0.95 -23.32
CA VAL A 52 -4.55 2.13 -22.89
C VAL A 52 -3.64 2.96 -22.02
N VAL A 53 -3.19 4.10 -22.53
CA VAL A 53 -2.35 5.04 -21.79
C VAL A 53 -3.19 6.24 -21.37
N THR A 54 -3.23 6.48 -20.07
CA THR A 54 -4.09 7.50 -19.44
C THR A 54 -3.25 8.43 -18.55
N PRO A 55 -3.56 9.74 -18.54
CA PRO A 55 -2.96 10.65 -17.59
C PRO A 55 -3.26 10.26 -16.14
N ARG A 56 -2.33 10.53 -15.24
CA ARG A 56 -2.48 10.43 -13.76
C ARG A 56 -3.07 11.70 -13.15
N LEU A 57 -3.78 12.49 -13.95
CA LEU A 57 -4.41 13.74 -13.54
C LEU A 57 -5.93 13.61 -13.69
N PRO A 58 -6.71 14.43 -12.96
CA PRO A 58 -8.15 14.44 -13.12
C PRO A 58 -8.54 14.75 -14.57
N PRO A 59 -9.64 14.15 -15.08
CA PRO A 59 -10.15 14.49 -16.39
C PRO A 59 -10.44 15.99 -16.44
N SER A 60 -9.96 16.65 -17.50
CA SER A 60 -10.12 18.10 -17.69
C SER A 60 -11.57 18.53 -17.95
N SER A 61 -12.48 17.57 -18.19
CA SER A 61 -13.90 17.81 -18.42
C SER A 61 -14.75 16.54 -18.24
N ASP A 62 -16.05 16.73 -18.03
CA ASP A 62 -17.04 15.64 -17.98
C ASP A 62 -17.08 14.81 -19.28
N LEU A 63 -16.78 15.44 -20.42
CA LEU A 63 -16.67 14.75 -21.70
C LEU A 63 -15.47 13.80 -21.74
N THR A 64 -14.35 14.17 -21.13
CA THR A 64 -13.16 13.31 -21.04
C THR A 64 -13.44 12.10 -20.15
N MET A 65 -14.14 12.31 -19.03
CA MET A 65 -14.61 11.23 -18.15
C MET A 65 -15.62 10.31 -18.86
N ALA A 66 -16.58 10.87 -19.59
CA ALA A 66 -17.54 10.10 -20.36
C ALA A 66 -16.85 9.26 -21.44
N ARG A 67 -15.87 9.82 -22.16
CA ARG A 67 -15.06 9.08 -23.14
C ARG A 67 -14.26 7.94 -22.51
N ALA A 68 -13.67 8.16 -21.33
CA ALA A 68 -12.97 7.10 -20.60
C ALA A 68 -13.92 5.95 -20.24
N PHE A 69 -15.14 6.26 -19.81
CA PHE A 69 -16.17 5.26 -19.52
C PHE A 69 -16.67 4.54 -20.77
N THR A 70 -16.90 5.27 -21.87
CA THR A 70 -17.28 4.69 -23.16
C THR A 70 -16.22 3.71 -23.66
N ARG A 71 -14.93 4.03 -23.52
CA ARG A 71 -13.83 3.10 -23.89
C ARG A 71 -13.86 1.80 -23.09
N LEU A 72 -14.30 1.82 -21.83
CA LEU A 72 -14.46 0.59 -21.05
C LEU A 72 -15.63 -0.25 -21.59
N ILE A 73 -16.75 0.38 -21.97
CA ILE A 73 -17.88 -0.31 -22.58
C ILE A 73 -17.51 -0.87 -23.96
N GLU A 74 -16.84 -0.07 -24.81
CA GLU A 74 -16.31 -0.49 -26.10
C GLU A 74 -15.29 -1.61 -25.95
N GLY A 75 -14.50 -1.55 -24.87
CA GLY A 75 -13.61 -2.62 -24.46
C GLY A 75 -14.37 -3.92 -24.16
N GLY A 76 -15.68 -3.87 -23.92
CA GLY A 76 -16.60 -4.99 -23.77
C GLY A 76 -16.95 -5.34 -22.32
N TYR A 77 -16.86 -4.36 -21.41
CA TYR A 77 -17.44 -4.46 -20.07
C TYR A 77 -18.93 -4.18 -20.09
N ASP A 78 -19.71 -4.92 -19.29
CA ASP A 78 -21.13 -4.63 -19.09
C ASP A 78 -21.28 -3.34 -18.28
N TRP A 79 -22.11 -2.42 -18.75
CA TRP A 79 -22.32 -1.14 -18.06
C TRP A 79 -22.87 -1.33 -16.64
N ARG A 80 -23.63 -2.41 -16.39
CA ARG A 80 -24.19 -2.75 -15.07
C ARG A 80 -23.10 -3.13 -14.09
N ASP A 81 -22.06 -3.83 -14.56
CA ASP A 81 -20.90 -4.18 -13.74
C ASP A 81 -20.16 -2.91 -13.31
N LEU A 82 -19.90 -2.01 -14.27
CA LEU A 82 -19.22 -0.74 -14.00
C LEU A 82 -20.03 0.11 -13.01
N GLN A 83 -21.34 0.28 -13.25
CA GLN A 83 -22.22 1.03 -12.36
C GLN A 83 -22.20 0.45 -10.94
N GLN A 84 -22.39 -0.86 -10.80
CA GLN A 84 -22.43 -1.50 -9.49
C GLN A 84 -21.09 -1.39 -8.77
N PHE A 85 -19.98 -1.54 -9.49
CA PHE A 85 -18.64 -1.34 -8.93
C PHE A 85 -18.44 0.08 -8.40
N PHE A 86 -18.79 1.11 -9.18
CA PHE A 86 -18.70 2.51 -8.72
C PHE A 86 -19.57 2.77 -7.49
N LEU A 87 -20.80 2.22 -7.44
CA LEU A 87 -21.65 2.32 -6.26
C LEU A 87 -21.01 1.70 -5.01
N ARG A 88 -20.28 0.59 -5.16
CA ARG A 88 -19.52 -0.01 -4.05
C ARG A 88 -18.34 0.86 -3.64
N VAL A 89 -17.60 1.44 -4.58
CA VAL A 89 -16.51 2.37 -4.26
C VAL A 89 -17.04 3.60 -3.52
N PHE A 90 -18.14 4.21 -3.98
CA PHE A 90 -18.77 5.34 -3.28
C PHE A 90 -19.27 4.98 -1.89
N ARG A 91 -19.90 3.80 -1.74
CA ARG A 91 -20.27 3.30 -0.43
C ARG A 91 -19.05 3.18 0.48
N TYR A 92 -17.93 2.66 -0.02
CA TYR A 92 -16.70 2.52 0.75
C TYR A 92 -16.19 3.88 1.24
N LEU A 93 -16.14 4.88 0.35
CA LEU A 93 -15.75 6.26 0.68
C LEU A 93 -16.68 6.89 1.72
N ALA A 94 -17.98 6.56 1.69
CA ALA A 94 -18.96 7.01 2.69
C ALA A 94 -18.92 6.21 4.01
N THR A 95 -18.23 5.06 4.06
CA THR A 95 -18.16 4.21 5.25
C THR A 95 -17.13 4.76 6.24
N SER A 96 -17.52 4.94 7.51
CA SER A 96 -16.64 5.44 8.57
C SER A 96 -15.47 4.49 8.87
N PRO A 97 -14.28 5.00 9.27
CA PRO A 97 -13.16 4.17 9.71
C PRO A 97 -13.53 3.14 10.79
N ALA A 98 -14.41 3.51 11.72
CA ALA A 98 -14.92 2.62 12.77
C ALA A 98 -15.72 1.44 12.18
N ARG A 99 -16.62 1.71 11.22
CA ARG A 99 -17.38 0.63 10.56
C ARG A 99 -16.50 -0.22 9.66
N ARG A 100 -15.53 0.38 8.97
CA ARG A 100 -14.53 -0.37 8.19
C ARG A 100 -13.77 -1.35 9.09
N ALA A 101 -13.34 -0.91 10.27
CA ALA A 101 -12.67 -1.77 11.25
C ALA A 101 -13.58 -2.91 11.77
N ALA A 102 -14.84 -2.60 12.03
CA ALA A 102 -15.79 -3.55 12.61
C ALA A 102 -16.33 -4.58 11.62
N GLU A 103 -16.53 -4.20 10.35
CA GLU A 103 -17.25 -5.01 9.37
C GLU A 103 -16.40 -5.46 8.18
N LEU A 104 -15.40 -4.68 7.78
CA LEU A 104 -14.69 -4.88 6.49
C LEU A 104 -13.35 -5.60 6.62
N GLU A 105 -12.82 -5.79 7.83
CA GLU A 105 -11.60 -6.58 8.07
C GLU A 105 -11.86 -8.10 7.95
N ASP A 106 -13.10 -8.52 8.20
CA ASP A 106 -13.53 -9.92 8.24
C ASP A 106 -14.23 -10.38 6.93
N VAL A 107 -14.21 -9.55 5.88
CA VAL A 107 -14.67 -9.90 4.54
C VAL A 107 -13.61 -9.57 3.50
N SER A 108 -13.50 -10.40 2.47
CA SER A 108 -12.59 -10.08 1.36
C SER A 108 -13.10 -8.92 0.51
N TRP A 109 -12.20 -8.23 -0.19
CA TRP A 109 -12.57 -7.19 -1.15
C TRP A 109 -13.61 -7.67 -2.18
N TRP A 110 -13.43 -8.89 -2.71
CA TRP A 110 -14.38 -9.47 -3.66
C TRP A 110 -15.74 -9.77 -3.03
N GLN A 111 -15.77 -10.25 -1.79
CA GLN A 111 -17.02 -10.41 -1.03
C GLN A 111 -17.71 -9.07 -0.81
N TYR A 112 -16.96 -8.04 -0.45
CA TYR A 112 -17.48 -6.68 -0.31
C TYR A 112 -18.08 -6.15 -1.61
N LEU A 113 -17.39 -6.29 -2.74
CA LEU A 113 -17.90 -5.83 -4.04
C LEU A 113 -19.19 -6.55 -4.44
N ARG A 114 -19.36 -7.81 -4.02
CA ARG A 114 -20.58 -8.60 -4.24
C ARG A 114 -21.67 -8.40 -3.18
N GLY A 115 -21.46 -7.50 -2.22
CA GLY A 115 -22.40 -7.25 -1.14
C GLY A 115 -22.68 -8.50 -0.31
N TYR A 116 -21.60 -9.21 0.07
CA TYR A 116 -21.69 -10.39 0.93
C TYR A 116 -22.19 -10.00 2.32
N ASP A 117 -23.19 -10.74 2.81
CA ASP A 117 -23.68 -10.64 4.18
C ASP A 117 -23.19 -11.86 4.99
N PRO A 118 -22.29 -11.67 5.98
CA PRO A 118 -21.79 -12.75 6.81
C PRO A 118 -22.87 -13.51 7.60
N ARG A 119 -24.00 -12.85 7.94
CA ARG A 119 -25.08 -13.45 8.75
C ARG A 119 -25.89 -14.46 7.95
N THR A 120 -26.15 -14.14 6.68
CA THR A 120 -26.95 -15.00 5.79
C THR A 120 -26.08 -15.87 4.87
N GLY A 121 -24.81 -15.53 4.69
CA GLY A 121 -23.89 -16.18 3.76
C GLY A 121 -24.24 -15.91 2.29
N ARG A 122 -25.05 -14.89 1.99
CA ARG A 122 -25.53 -14.59 0.64
C ARG A 122 -24.82 -13.37 0.05
N HIS A 123 -24.76 -13.34 -1.28
CA HIS A 123 -24.29 -12.19 -2.04
C HIS A 123 -25.46 -11.43 -2.64
N ARG A 124 -25.40 -10.10 -2.57
CA ARG A 124 -26.43 -9.21 -3.11
C ARG A 124 -26.29 -8.98 -4.62
N TYR A 125 -25.06 -9.02 -5.14
CA TYR A 125 -24.77 -8.68 -6.55
C TYR A 125 -24.11 -9.82 -7.32
N ARG A 126 -24.32 -9.81 -8.63
CA ARG A 126 -23.61 -10.63 -9.62
C ARG A 126 -22.89 -9.72 -10.62
N TYR A 127 -21.65 -10.07 -10.93
CA TYR A 127 -20.90 -9.44 -12.01
C TYR A 127 -20.72 -10.41 -13.17
N SER A 128 -20.49 -9.91 -14.39
CA SER A 128 -20.08 -10.77 -15.51
C SER A 128 -18.76 -11.49 -15.21
N GLU A 129 -18.54 -12.66 -15.85
CA GLU A 129 -17.31 -13.44 -15.66
C GLU A 129 -16.07 -12.65 -16.05
N ARG A 130 -16.16 -11.88 -17.14
CA ARG A 130 -15.08 -11.01 -17.59
C ARG A 130 -14.71 -9.98 -16.53
N PHE A 131 -15.67 -9.19 -16.07
CA PHE A 131 -15.44 -8.16 -15.06
C PHE A 131 -14.90 -8.76 -13.76
N ALA A 132 -15.46 -9.90 -13.34
CA ALA A 132 -15.00 -10.61 -12.16
C ALA A 132 -13.54 -11.07 -12.28
N GLY A 133 -13.13 -11.57 -13.46
CA GLY A 133 -11.74 -11.94 -13.73
C GLY A 133 -10.80 -10.75 -13.64
N ASP A 134 -11.12 -9.67 -14.35
CA ASP A 134 -10.27 -8.48 -14.47
C ASP A 134 -10.15 -7.72 -13.13
N VAL A 135 -11.23 -7.58 -12.35
CA VAL A 135 -11.17 -6.94 -11.01
C VAL A 135 -10.35 -7.75 -10.02
N LYS A 136 -10.49 -9.08 -10.00
CA LYS A 136 -9.70 -9.93 -9.10
C LYS A 136 -8.21 -9.86 -9.44
N PHE A 137 -7.89 -9.86 -10.73
CA PHE A 137 -6.52 -9.82 -11.22
C PHE A 137 -5.88 -8.43 -11.07
N SER A 138 -6.61 -7.36 -11.38
CA SER A 138 -6.10 -5.99 -11.27
C SER A 138 -5.65 -5.62 -9.87
N ALA A 139 -6.33 -6.09 -8.82
CA ALA A 139 -5.89 -5.89 -7.44
C ALA A 139 -4.45 -6.43 -7.21
N GLN A 140 -4.15 -7.60 -7.78
CA GLN A 140 -2.83 -8.23 -7.70
C GLN A 140 -1.76 -7.43 -8.46
N VAL A 141 -2.12 -6.90 -9.62
CA VAL A 141 -1.18 -6.15 -10.48
C VAL A 141 -0.96 -4.71 -10.01
N LEU A 142 -1.95 -4.07 -9.39
CA LEU A 142 -1.87 -2.68 -8.93
C LEU A 142 -1.00 -2.51 -7.67
N ALA A 143 -1.15 -3.42 -6.70
CA ALA A 143 -0.53 -3.27 -5.39
C ALA A 143 -0.23 -4.61 -4.69
N ALA A 144 -0.04 -5.69 -5.48
CA ALA A 144 0.19 -7.04 -4.97
C ALA A 144 -0.90 -7.54 -4.01
N PHE A 145 -2.16 -7.14 -4.23
CA PHE A 145 -3.28 -7.63 -3.44
C PHE A 145 -3.78 -9.00 -3.87
N ASN A 146 -4.63 -9.58 -3.03
CA ASN A 146 -5.52 -10.65 -3.43
C ASN A 146 -6.96 -10.18 -3.19
N ALA A 147 -7.75 -9.93 -4.23
CA ALA A 147 -9.13 -9.49 -4.05
C ALA A 147 -10.01 -10.56 -3.35
N GLU A 148 -9.68 -11.84 -3.54
CA GLU A 148 -10.45 -12.94 -2.98
C GLU A 148 -10.08 -13.26 -1.54
N TRP A 149 -8.86 -12.94 -1.09
CA TRP A 149 -8.40 -13.33 0.25
C TRP A 149 -7.91 -12.15 1.09
N GLY A 150 -7.67 -11.00 0.48
CA GLY A 150 -7.31 -9.76 1.15
C GLY A 150 -8.52 -9.07 1.75
N ASP A 151 -8.35 -8.51 2.94
CA ASP A 151 -9.43 -7.84 3.65
C ASP A 151 -9.91 -6.59 2.90
N ALA A 152 -11.22 -6.34 2.96
CA ALA A 152 -11.85 -5.27 2.20
C ALA A 152 -11.42 -3.88 2.67
N ARG A 153 -11.08 -3.71 3.95
CA ARG A 153 -10.57 -2.43 4.47
C ARG A 153 -9.21 -2.09 3.85
N THR A 154 -8.25 -2.99 3.88
CA THR A 154 -6.92 -2.69 3.32
C THR A 154 -6.97 -2.46 1.81
N ASN A 155 -7.69 -3.32 1.09
CA ASN A 155 -7.87 -3.18 -0.36
C ASN A 155 -8.61 -1.89 -0.71
N GLY A 156 -9.74 -1.61 -0.05
CA GLY A 156 -10.58 -0.45 -0.35
C GLY A 156 -9.88 0.87 -0.03
N SER A 157 -9.21 0.99 1.12
CA SER A 157 -8.48 2.21 1.49
C SER A 157 -7.32 2.48 0.54
N THR A 158 -6.59 1.45 0.12
CA THR A 158 -5.50 1.62 -0.85
C THR A 158 -6.01 1.92 -2.25
N TYR A 159 -7.08 1.24 -2.67
CA TYR A 159 -7.73 1.52 -3.95
C TYR A 159 -8.20 2.97 -4.00
N ALA A 160 -8.88 3.45 -2.94
CA ALA A 160 -9.25 4.85 -2.83
C ALA A 160 -8.03 5.76 -3.03
N GLN A 161 -6.96 5.57 -2.24
CA GLN A 161 -5.76 6.40 -2.27
C GLN A 161 -5.03 6.41 -3.63
N LEU A 162 -4.87 5.25 -4.29
CA LEU A 162 -4.20 5.15 -5.60
C LEU A 162 -4.92 5.92 -6.71
N PHE A 163 -6.24 6.09 -6.60
CA PHE A 163 -7.05 6.76 -7.61
C PHE A 163 -7.41 8.20 -7.23
N LEU A 164 -7.09 8.69 -6.03
CA LEU A 164 -7.40 10.07 -5.61
C LEU A 164 -6.84 11.11 -6.58
N ASN A 165 -5.61 10.95 -7.07
CA ASN A 165 -5.02 11.89 -8.03
C ASN A 165 -5.70 11.88 -9.41
N SER A 166 -6.47 10.83 -9.72
CA SER A 166 -7.32 10.78 -10.92
C SER A 166 -8.67 11.45 -10.72
N LEU A 167 -9.03 11.82 -9.48
CA LEU A 167 -10.30 12.44 -9.12
C LEU A 167 -10.12 13.92 -8.76
N VAL A 168 -9.07 14.24 -8.00
CA VAL A 168 -8.79 15.60 -7.50
C VAL A 168 -7.31 15.95 -7.70
N PRO A 169 -6.98 17.20 -8.09
CA PRO A 169 -5.59 17.65 -8.11
C PRO A 169 -5.00 17.62 -6.70
N ARG A 170 -3.75 17.17 -6.57
CA ARG A 170 -3.00 17.18 -5.30
C ARG A 170 -1.59 17.69 -5.52
N ASP A 171 -1.00 18.23 -4.45
CA ASP A 171 0.37 18.76 -4.45
C ASP A 171 1.42 17.67 -4.67
N THR A 172 1.07 16.42 -4.35
CA THR A 172 1.91 15.24 -4.57
C THR A 172 1.32 14.37 -5.66
N VAL A 173 2.19 13.96 -6.58
CA VAL A 173 1.88 13.05 -7.68
C VAL A 173 2.73 11.81 -7.55
N ASP A 174 2.27 10.72 -8.16
CA ASP A 174 3.08 9.52 -8.27
C ASP A 174 4.44 9.86 -8.89
N GLY A 175 5.51 9.23 -8.41
CA GLY A 175 6.87 9.61 -8.80
C GLY A 175 7.84 8.45 -8.90
N ALA A 176 8.97 8.71 -9.56
CA ALA A 176 10.12 7.81 -9.63
C ALA A 176 11.43 8.58 -9.40
N LEU A 177 12.47 7.91 -8.89
CA LEU A 177 13.77 8.56 -8.69
C LEU A 177 14.43 8.94 -10.02
N ASN A 178 15.15 10.07 -10.00
CA ASN A 178 15.99 10.56 -11.10
C ASN A 178 17.37 9.88 -11.20
N GLY A 179 17.51 8.68 -10.64
CA GLY A 179 18.71 7.85 -10.71
C GLY A 179 18.47 6.47 -10.07
N PRO A 180 19.51 5.61 -10.04
CA PRO A 180 19.50 4.39 -9.25
C PRO A 180 19.16 4.67 -7.77
N THR A 181 18.49 3.73 -7.11
CA THR A 181 17.97 3.97 -5.74
C THR A 181 19.07 4.30 -4.73
N SER A 182 20.24 3.66 -4.83
CA SER A 182 21.37 3.94 -3.95
C SER A 182 21.86 5.38 -4.13
N GLU A 183 22.22 5.75 -5.36
CA GLU A 183 22.76 7.09 -5.67
C GLU A 183 21.76 8.22 -5.40
N ALA A 184 20.48 8.02 -5.73
CA ALA A 184 19.46 9.06 -5.62
C ALA A 184 18.86 9.18 -4.21
N TRP A 185 19.00 8.17 -3.34
CA TRP A 185 18.40 8.15 -2.00
C TRP A 185 19.29 7.55 -0.91
N PHE A 186 19.66 6.26 -0.99
CA PHE A 186 20.29 5.60 0.17
C PHE A 186 21.68 6.13 0.51
N ASP A 187 22.50 6.47 -0.47
CA ASP A 187 23.84 7.01 -0.22
C ASP A 187 23.77 8.42 0.39
N PRO A 188 22.97 9.37 -0.14
CA PRO A 188 22.72 10.64 0.55
C PRO A 188 22.17 10.47 1.96
N TRP A 189 21.25 9.52 2.15
CA TRP A 189 20.63 9.28 3.46
C TRP A 189 21.62 8.73 4.47
N ARG A 190 22.42 7.73 4.07
CA ARG A 190 23.51 7.21 4.90
C ARG A 190 24.49 8.31 5.27
N ARG A 191 24.96 9.10 4.30
CA ARG A 191 25.89 10.21 4.54
C ARG A 191 25.32 11.24 5.52
N HIS A 192 24.04 11.57 5.40
CA HIS A 192 23.37 12.45 6.35
C HIS A 192 23.33 11.87 7.77
N LEU A 193 23.00 10.59 7.91
CA LEU A 193 23.01 9.91 9.21
C LEU A 193 24.42 9.88 9.81
N GLU A 194 25.46 9.61 9.01
CA GLU A 194 26.86 9.66 9.45
C GLU A 194 27.26 11.09 9.89
N ALA A 195 26.83 12.13 9.18
CA ALA A 195 27.04 13.53 9.57
C ALA A 195 26.34 13.90 10.89
N LEU A 196 25.21 13.25 11.20
CA LEU A 196 24.51 13.36 12.49
C LEU A 196 25.16 12.50 13.60
N GLY A 197 26.21 11.75 13.29
CA GLY A 197 26.94 10.90 14.24
C GLY A 197 26.44 9.46 14.34
N VAL A 198 25.66 8.96 13.37
CA VAL A 198 25.25 7.55 13.32
C VAL A 198 26.40 6.68 12.83
N GLU A 199 26.71 5.64 13.58
CA GLU A 199 27.69 4.62 13.20
C GLU A 199 27.01 3.44 12.50
N PHE A 200 27.48 3.08 11.32
CA PHE A 200 27.00 1.91 10.57
C PHE A 200 27.96 0.75 10.72
N VAL A 201 27.49 -0.34 11.34
CA VAL A 201 28.26 -1.57 11.52
C VAL A 201 27.62 -2.70 10.73
N ARG A 202 28.43 -3.37 9.90
CA ARG A 202 27.97 -4.55 9.14
C ARG A 202 28.12 -5.80 10.01
N GLY A 203 26.99 -6.40 10.36
CA GLY A 203 26.93 -7.64 11.10
C GLY A 203 25.60 -8.35 10.90
N ARG A 204 25.43 -9.49 11.56
CA ARG A 204 24.22 -10.29 11.56
C ARG A 204 23.74 -10.48 13.00
N LEU A 205 22.49 -10.11 13.26
CA LEU A 205 21.83 -10.38 14.53
C LEU A 205 21.41 -11.85 14.56
N GLU A 206 22.02 -12.65 15.43
CA GLU A 206 21.74 -14.09 15.52
C GLU A 206 20.58 -14.39 16.48
N SER A 207 20.53 -13.71 17.62
CA SER A 207 19.45 -13.90 18.60
C SER A 207 19.32 -12.74 19.58
N LEU A 208 18.15 -12.65 20.21
CA LEU A 208 17.86 -11.82 21.38
C LEU A 208 17.52 -12.73 22.56
N SER A 209 18.09 -12.44 23.71
CA SER A 209 17.83 -13.18 24.95
C SER A 209 17.70 -12.23 26.14
N LEU A 210 17.30 -12.74 27.29
CA LEU A 210 17.38 -12.02 28.56
C LEU A 210 18.54 -12.57 29.39
N ASP A 211 19.34 -11.70 29.99
CA ASP A 211 20.32 -12.10 30.99
C ASP A 211 19.65 -12.49 32.32
N ALA A 212 20.46 -12.96 33.28
CA ALA A 212 19.99 -13.35 34.61
C ALA A 212 19.32 -12.21 35.41
N ARG A 213 19.48 -10.95 34.98
CA ARG A 213 18.85 -9.76 35.58
C ARG A 213 17.60 -9.31 34.80
N GLY A 214 17.20 -10.05 33.77
CA GLY A 214 16.06 -9.73 32.92
C GLY A 214 16.33 -8.62 31.90
N ARG A 215 17.60 -8.31 31.59
CA ARG A 215 17.95 -7.31 30.58
C ARG A 215 18.12 -7.94 29.21
N VAL A 216 17.73 -7.21 28.17
CA VAL A 216 17.84 -7.66 26.78
C VAL A 216 19.31 -7.72 26.37
N ARG A 217 19.70 -8.85 25.77
CA ARG A 217 21.03 -9.16 25.23
C ARG A 217 20.93 -9.58 23.77
N PRO A 218 21.28 -8.68 22.83
CA PRO A 218 21.48 -9.02 21.44
C PRO A 218 22.83 -9.70 21.24
N ARG A 219 22.81 -10.81 20.51
CA ARG A 219 24.00 -11.52 20.06
C ARG A 219 24.23 -11.22 18.58
N VAL A 220 25.36 -10.59 18.27
CA VAL A 220 25.70 -10.16 16.91
C VAL A 220 26.99 -10.83 16.47
N SER A 221 27.03 -11.32 15.23
CA SER A 221 28.24 -11.72 14.54
C SER A 221 28.66 -10.59 13.57
N PHE A 222 29.89 -10.07 13.74
CA PHE A 222 30.39 -9.02 12.86
C PHE A 222 31.05 -9.62 11.63
N ALA A 223 30.78 -9.03 10.46
CA ALA A 223 31.53 -9.39 9.25
C ALA A 223 32.98 -8.91 9.41
N PRO A 224 33.98 -9.65 8.88
CA PRO A 224 35.31 -9.08 8.72
C PRO A 224 35.19 -7.77 7.95
N ALA A 225 35.86 -6.71 8.41
CA ALA A 225 36.00 -5.50 7.61
C ALA A 225 36.50 -5.94 6.22
N GLU A 226 35.81 -5.55 5.15
CA GLU A 226 36.35 -5.75 3.81
C GLU A 226 37.73 -5.11 3.80
N ALA A 227 38.74 -5.92 3.47
CA ALA A 227 40.12 -5.48 3.43
C ALA A 227 40.24 -4.36 2.37
N SER A 228 40.05 -3.11 2.81
CA SER A 228 40.65 -1.99 2.12
C SER A 228 42.15 -2.32 2.03
N VAL A 229 42.71 -2.24 0.82
CA VAL A 229 44.11 -2.58 0.56
C VAL A 229 44.99 -1.79 1.53
N GLY A 230 45.50 -2.46 2.58
CA GLY A 230 46.40 -1.88 3.58
C GLY A 230 45.91 -1.83 5.04
N ALA A 231 44.66 -2.18 5.37
CA ALA A 231 44.21 -2.25 6.77
C ALA A 231 44.42 -3.65 7.37
N ALA A 232 45.02 -3.73 8.56
CA ALA A 232 45.21 -4.98 9.28
C ALA A 232 43.87 -5.64 9.63
N ALA A 233 43.78 -6.96 9.53
CA ALA A 233 42.60 -7.73 9.89
C ALA A 233 42.27 -7.53 11.39
N ASP A 234 41.04 -7.09 11.68
CA ASP A 234 40.54 -7.03 13.05
C ASP A 234 40.38 -8.42 13.65
N ALA A 235 40.87 -8.60 14.88
CA ALA A 235 40.90 -9.87 15.59
C ALA A 235 39.51 -10.41 15.99
N ASP A 236 38.45 -9.59 15.85
CA ASP A 236 37.08 -9.92 16.26
C ASP A 236 36.16 -10.35 15.09
N ALA A 237 36.70 -10.48 13.88
CA ALA A 237 35.94 -10.94 12.71
C ALA A 237 35.38 -12.37 12.94
N GLY A 238 34.06 -12.50 12.98
CA GLY A 238 33.38 -13.78 13.26
C GLY A 238 33.19 -14.13 14.74
N ALA A 239 33.63 -13.28 15.68
CA ALA A 239 33.31 -13.45 17.10
C ALA A 239 31.87 -12.99 17.39
N GLU A 240 31.13 -13.79 18.15
CA GLU A 240 29.81 -13.39 18.67
C GLU A 240 30.00 -12.46 19.88
N VAL A 241 29.48 -11.24 19.81
CA VAL A 241 29.63 -10.22 20.86
C VAL A 241 28.26 -9.76 21.36
N ASP A 242 28.14 -9.60 22.67
CA ASP A 242 26.98 -8.96 23.30
C ASP A 242 27.14 -7.43 23.26
N VAL A 243 26.14 -6.74 22.71
CA VAL A 243 26.12 -5.27 22.62
C VAL A 243 25.28 -4.69 23.76
N GLU A 244 25.78 -3.65 24.44
CA GLU A 244 25.02 -2.90 25.46
C GLU A 244 24.53 -1.56 24.92
N SER A 245 23.24 -1.24 25.10
CA SER A 245 22.62 0.03 24.74
C SER A 245 21.40 0.32 25.62
N ASP A 246 20.95 1.57 25.68
CA ASP A 246 19.74 1.97 26.42
C ASP A 246 18.46 1.39 25.80
N TYR A 247 18.42 1.35 24.47
CA TYR A 247 17.33 0.78 23.69
C TYR A 247 17.85 -0.06 22.53
N TYR A 248 17.06 -1.06 22.14
CA TYR A 248 17.27 -1.87 20.96
C TYR A 248 16.02 -1.80 20.08
N VAL A 249 16.22 -1.61 18.78
CA VAL A 249 15.13 -1.58 17.79
C VAL A 249 15.32 -2.72 16.79
N VAL A 250 14.36 -3.63 16.74
CA VAL A 250 14.33 -4.69 15.72
C VAL A 250 13.55 -4.17 14.52
N ALA A 251 14.27 -3.69 13.51
CA ALA A 251 13.74 -3.13 12.27
C ALA A 251 14.03 -4.04 11.05
N THR A 252 13.58 -5.29 11.11
CA THR A 252 13.82 -6.33 10.10
C THR A 252 12.54 -6.77 9.41
N ASP A 253 12.62 -7.68 8.44
CA ASP A 253 11.44 -8.43 7.99
C ASP A 253 10.90 -9.34 9.11
N VAL A 254 9.69 -9.87 8.88
CA VAL A 254 8.95 -10.65 9.88
C VAL A 254 9.54 -12.03 10.16
N VAL A 255 10.17 -12.65 9.15
CA VAL A 255 10.81 -13.96 9.32
C VAL A 255 12.03 -13.80 10.23
N THR A 256 12.88 -12.81 9.94
CA THR A 256 14.02 -12.48 10.79
C THR A 256 13.56 -12.09 12.19
N ALA A 257 12.51 -11.26 12.32
CA ALA A 257 11.99 -10.83 13.62
C ALA A 257 11.50 -12.02 14.47
N GLU A 258 10.77 -12.98 13.88
CA GLU A 258 10.36 -14.21 14.58
C GLU A 258 11.58 -15.04 14.98
N GLN A 259 12.56 -15.23 14.09
CA GLN A 259 13.75 -16.04 14.33
C GLN A 259 14.58 -15.51 15.51
N VAL A 260 14.97 -14.24 15.47
CA VAL A 260 15.84 -13.64 16.51
C VAL A 260 15.15 -13.55 17.87
N SER A 261 13.81 -13.53 17.89
CA SER A 261 13.02 -13.40 19.12
C SER A 261 12.70 -14.73 19.82
N ARG A 262 13.07 -15.89 19.24
CA ARG A 262 12.67 -17.22 19.75
C ARG A 262 13.07 -17.49 21.21
N ALA A 263 14.23 -16.98 21.62
CA ALA A 263 14.76 -17.19 22.97
C ALA A 263 14.18 -16.22 24.02
N LEU A 264 13.42 -15.20 23.60
CA LEU A 264 12.74 -14.29 24.51
C LEU A 264 11.46 -14.91 25.10
N PRO A 265 11.03 -14.51 26.31
CA PRO A 265 9.75 -14.94 26.88
C PRO A 265 8.55 -14.64 25.96
N ASP A 266 7.51 -15.46 26.08
CA ASP A 266 6.24 -15.35 25.34
C ASP A 266 5.38 -14.18 25.87
N VAL A 267 5.85 -12.96 25.66
CA VAL A 267 5.21 -11.72 26.13
C VAL A 267 5.22 -10.70 25.00
N GLY A 268 4.08 -10.04 24.76
CA GLY A 268 3.97 -8.97 23.76
C GLY A 268 4.30 -9.43 22.35
N VAL A 269 5.12 -8.65 21.64
CA VAL A 269 5.50 -8.90 20.23
C VAL A 269 6.28 -10.21 20.06
N PRO A 270 7.32 -10.53 20.86
CA PRO A 270 7.98 -11.84 20.82
C PRO A 270 7.01 -13.02 20.87
N GLY A 271 6.01 -12.95 21.74
CA GLY A 271 5.00 -13.98 21.84
C GLY A 271 4.09 -14.08 20.62
N GLN A 272 3.61 -12.94 20.15
CA GLN A 272 2.77 -12.83 18.95
C GLN A 272 3.48 -13.26 17.66
N LEU A 273 4.82 -13.21 17.64
CA LEU A 273 5.63 -13.68 16.51
C LEU A 273 5.76 -15.21 16.47
N ARG A 274 5.58 -15.93 17.59
CA ARG A 274 5.75 -17.39 17.64
C ARG A 274 4.75 -18.09 16.72
N GLY A 275 5.23 -18.73 15.65
CA GLY A 275 4.36 -19.39 14.69
C GLY A 275 3.78 -18.45 13.64
N TYR A 276 4.05 -17.15 13.69
CA TYR A 276 3.43 -16.16 12.80
C TYR A 276 3.82 -16.36 11.34
N THR A 277 5.10 -16.68 11.08
CA THR A 277 5.62 -17.00 9.76
C THR A 277 5.73 -18.50 9.54
N THR A 278 5.99 -19.28 10.59
CA THR A 278 6.25 -20.73 10.48
C THR A 278 4.98 -21.60 10.44
N ARG A 279 3.79 -21.01 10.59
CA ARG A 279 2.50 -21.71 10.49
C ARG A 279 1.54 -20.99 9.56
N VAL A 280 0.88 -21.73 8.68
CA VAL A 280 -0.20 -21.19 7.84
C VAL A 280 -1.46 -21.06 8.69
N ALA A 281 -2.09 -19.89 8.66
CA ALA A 281 -3.35 -19.68 9.36
C ALA A 281 -4.45 -20.64 8.83
N PRO A 282 -5.37 -21.08 9.70
CA PRO A 282 -6.59 -21.76 9.25
C PRO A 282 -7.31 -20.92 8.20
N ASP A 283 -8.04 -21.58 7.29
CA ASP A 283 -8.89 -20.90 6.32
C ASP A 283 -9.86 -19.96 7.06
N PRO A 284 -9.79 -18.63 6.85
CA PRO A 284 -10.66 -17.69 7.54
C PRO A 284 -12.15 -17.89 7.22
N ARG A 285 -12.47 -18.66 6.18
CA ARG A 285 -13.85 -18.98 5.75
C ARG A 285 -14.36 -20.32 6.25
N ALA A 286 -13.50 -21.16 6.82
CA ALA A 286 -13.94 -22.44 7.37
C ALA A 286 -14.88 -22.19 8.56
N ARG A 287 -16.12 -22.67 8.46
CA ARG A 287 -17.03 -22.72 9.63
C ARG A 287 -16.42 -23.70 10.64
N ALA A 288 -16.49 -23.35 11.92
CA ALA A 288 -15.80 -23.98 13.08
C ALA A 288 -15.97 -25.51 13.30
N SER A 289 -16.47 -26.27 12.33
CA SER A 289 -16.54 -27.73 12.37
C SER A 289 -15.27 -28.35 11.78
N GLY A 290 -14.32 -28.72 12.64
CA GLY A 290 -13.19 -29.60 12.31
C GLY A 290 -11.92 -28.89 11.87
N GLU A 291 -11.46 -27.90 12.65
CA GLU A 291 -10.18 -27.21 12.42
C GLU A 291 -9.04 -28.22 12.27
N ARG A 292 -8.49 -28.34 11.05
CA ARG A 292 -7.20 -29.01 10.86
C ARG A 292 -6.15 -28.18 11.59
N PRO A 293 -5.19 -28.82 12.28
CA PRO A 293 -4.09 -28.08 12.90
C PRO A 293 -3.37 -27.24 11.84
N PRO A 294 -2.91 -26.02 12.20
CA PRO A 294 -2.22 -25.15 11.26
C PRO A 294 -1.00 -25.87 10.68
N LYS A 295 -0.83 -25.80 9.36
CA LYS A 295 0.26 -26.46 8.65
C LYS A 295 1.57 -25.75 8.97
N GLU A 296 2.55 -26.48 9.49
CA GLU A 296 3.92 -25.97 9.69
C GLU A 296 4.64 -25.82 8.33
N ARG A 297 5.56 -24.86 8.26
CA ARG A 297 6.36 -24.57 7.06
C ARG A 297 7.71 -23.94 7.40
N ASP A 298 8.64 -24.02 6.44
CA ASP A 298 9.72 -23.03 6.30
C ASP A 298 9.16 -21.84 5.49
N PRO A 299 9.04 -20.63 6.07
CA PRO A 299 8.45 -19.47 5.39
C PRO A 299 9.23 -19.02 4.15
N CYS A 300 10.52 -19.33 4.06
CA CYS A 300 11.35 -18.94 2.92
C CYS A 300 11.31 -20.00 1.80
N ALA A 301 11.21 -21.28 2.12
CA ALA A 301 11.13 -22.34 1.11
C ALA A 301 9.69 -22.60 0.63
N GLN A 302 8.69 -22.27 1.46
CA GLN A 302 7.28 -22.56 1.20
C GLN A 302 6.38 -21.34 1.50
N PRO A 303 6.60 -20.19 0.86
CA PRO A 303 5.59 -19.14 0.82
C PRO A 303 4.37 -19.61 0.01
N GLY A 304 3.20 -19.03 0.25
CA GLY A 304 2.03 -19.21 -0.61
C GLY A 304 1.38 -20.60 -0.58
N LEU A 305 1.57 -21.40 0.48
CA LEU A 305 1.07 -22.79 0.55
C LEU A 305 -0.45 -22.92 0.43
N ALA A 306 -1.18 -21.83 0.63
CA ALA A 306 -2.60 -21.73 0.41
C ALA A 306 -2.95 -20.37 -0.22
N PRO A 307 -4.09 -20.25 -0.94
CA PRO A 307 -4.53 -18.98 -1.50
C PRO A 307 -4.75 -17.85 -0.48
N TRP A 308 -5.02 -18.19 0.78
CA TRP A 308 -5.17 -17.26 1.92
C TRP A 308 -3.92 -17.14 2.80
N ASP A 309 -2.80 -17.70 2.34
CA ASP A 309 -1.55 -17.56 3.06
C ASP A 309 -1.08 -16.11 3.05
N ARG A 310 -0.75 -15.60 4.24
CA ARG A 310 -0.28 -14.23 4.42
C ARG A 310 1.10 -14.00 3.81
N LEU A 311 1.94 -15.04 3.67
CA LEU A 311 3.25 -14.90 3.04
C LEU A 311 3.17 -15.41 1.61
N GLN A 312 3.51 -14.56 0.67
CA GLN A 312 3.51 -14.83 -0.77
C GLN A 312 4.86 -14.43 -1.38
N THR A 313 5.02 -14.64 -2.68
CA THR A 313 6.22 -14.22 -3.41
C THR A 313 5.89 -13.09 -4.36
N LEU A 314 6.54 -11.95 -4.12
CA LEU A 314 6.60 -10.80 -5.01
C LEU A 314 8.08 -10.47 -5.17
N SER A 315 8.58 -10.53 -6.40
CA SER A 315 10.00 -10.26 -6.70
C SER A 315 10.12 -9.59 -8.07
N GLY A 316 11.30 -9.06 -8.36
CA GLY A 316 11.58 -8.34 -9.59
C GLY A 316 12.47 -9.09 -10.58
N ILE A 317 12.36 -8.71 -11.85
CA ILE A 317 13.37 -8.95 -12.88
C ILE A 317 13.65 -7.63 -13.62
N GLN A 318 14.92 -7.36 -13.90
CA GLN A 318 15.36 -6.24 -14.72
C GLN A 318 15.86 -6.75 -16.06
N TYR A 319 15.41 -6.13 -17.15
CA TYR A 319 15.91 -6.36 -18.50
C TYR A 319 16.77 -5.20 -18.95
N TYR A 320 17.91 -5.50 -19.58
CA TYR A 320 18.84 -4.53 -20.13
C TYR A 320 18.94 -4.69 -21.63
N PHE A 321 18.96 -3.56 -22.33
CA PHE A 321 18.98 -3.49 -23.79
C PHE A 321 20.18 -2.68 -24.26
N THR A 322 20.67 -2.97 -25.46
CA THR A 322 21.73 -2.18 -26.12
C THR A 322 21.18 -0.91 -26.79
N CYS A 323 19.88 -0.85 -27.06
CA CYS A 323 19.17 0.30 -27.62
C CYS A 323 18.25 1.00 -26.60
N ASP A 324 17.71 2.16 -26.94
CA ASP A 324 16.68 2.82 -26.14
C ASP A 324 15.35 2.04 -26.25
N VAL A 325 14.66 1.85 -25.12
CA VAL A 325 13.38 1.14 -25.04
C VAL A 325 12.49 1.88 -24.05
N LYS A 326 11.28 2.25 -24.50
CA LYS A 326 10.29 2.98 -23.71
C LYS A 326 8.90 2.45 -24.02
N LEU A 327 8.23 1.90 -23.00
CA LEU A 327 6.85 1.44 -23.13
C LEU A 327 5.85 2.55 -22.82
N VAL A 328 5.99 3.17 -21.65
CA VAL A 328 5.14 4.29 -21.21
C VAL A 328 5.94 5.23 -20.31
N HIS A 329 5.58 6.52 -20.31
CA HIS A 329 6.15 7.52 -19.40
C HIS A 329 5.55 7.45 -18.00
N GLY A 330 5.73 6.29 -17.37
CA GLY A 330 5.20 5.94 -16.06
C GLY A 330 5.19 4.43 -15.86
N HIS A 331 4.17 3.95 -15.16
CA HIS A 331 4.01 2.53 -14.84
C HIS A 331 3.07 1.84 -15.83
N MET A 332 3.37 0.57 -16.15
CA MET A 332 2.60 -0.25 -17.08
C MET A 332 2.14 -1.54 -16.41
N TYR A 333 0.84 -1.80 -16.49
CA TYR A 333 0.21 -3.02 -15.99
C TYR A 333 -0.13 -3.96 -17.15
N PHE A 334 0.15 -5.25 -16.99
CA PHE A 334 -0.16 -6.26 -18.01
C PHE A 334 -1.36 -7.10 -17.55
N SER A 335 -2.58 -6.69 -17.94
CA SER A 335 -3.84 -7.15 -17.32
C SER A 335 -4.18 -8.62 -17.54
N ARG A 336 -3.46 -9.32 -18.43
CA ARG A 336 -3.64 -10.76 -18.71
C ARG A 336 -2.38 -11.60 -18.58
N ALA A 337 -1.27 -10.99 -18.16
CA ALA A 337 -0.03 -11.72 -17.92
C ALA A 337 -0.26 -12.70 -16.76
N GLU A 338 -0.13 -13.99 -17.01
CA GLU A 338 -0.40 -15.04 -16.02
C GLU A 338 0.36 -14.78 -14.72
N TRP A 339 1.60 -14.30 -14.82
CA TRP A 339 2.45 -14.04 -13.67
C TRP A 339 2.23 -12.67 -13.01
N ALA A 340 1.11 -12.01 -13.30
CA ALA A 340 0.68 -10.74 -12.72
C ALA A 340 1.77 -9.66 -12.85
N LEU A 341 2.17 -9.40 -14.09
CA LEU A 341 3.31 -8.54 -14.39
C LEU A 341 2.95 -7.06 -14.32
N SER A 342 3.90 -6.29 -13.86
CA SER A 342 3.87 -4.83 -13.94
C SER A 342 5.27 -4.29 -14.21
N SER A 343 5.41 -3.12 -14.85
CA SER A 343 6.73 -2.62 -15.23
C SER A 343 6.88 -1.11 -15.23
N ILE A 344 8.12 -0.65 -15.18
CA ILE A 344 8.49 0.76 -15.34
C ILE A 344 9.86 0.89 -16.01
N ASN A 345 9.93 1.73 -17.05
CA ASN A 345 11.19 2.19 -17.64
C ASN A 345 11.74 3.34 -16.79
N GLN A 346 12.48 3.04 -15.72
CA GLN A 346 12.88 4.06 -14.74
C GLN A 346 13.87 5.08 -15.31
N GLN A 347 14.70 4.64 -16.26
CA GLN A 347 15.75 5.48 -16.84
C GLN A 347 15.27 6.75 -17.54
N GLN A 348 14.01 6.79 -17.98
CA GLN A 348 13.46 7.98 -18.63
C GLN A 348 13.36 9.16 -17.66
N PHE A 349 13.36 8.88 -16.35
CA PHE A 349 13.37 9.87 -15.29
C PHE A 349 14.79 10.22 -14.84
N TRP A 350 15.81 9.45 -15.24
CA TRP A 350 17.15 9.60 -14.72
C TRP A 350 17.82 10.87 -15.27
N ARG A 351 18.45 11.63 -14.38
CA ARG A 351 19.21 12.85 -14.75
C ARG A 351 20.37 12.52 -15.69
N ARG A 352 20.96 11.33 -15.53
CA ARG A 352 22.01 10.79 -16.39
C ARG A 352 21.57 9.41 -16.91
N PRO A 353 20.78 9.35 -17.99
CA PRO A 353 20.36 8.09 -18.58
C PRO A 353 21.56 7.23 -19.00
N PRO A 354 21.45 5.90 -18.97
CA PRO A 354 22.52 4.99 -19.34
C PRO A 354 22.88 5.15 -20.82
N ARG A 355 24.15 4.90 -21.16
CA ARG A 355 24.64 4.84 -22.54
C ARG A 355 25.49 3.59 -22.71
N LEU A 356 25.25 2.85 -23.79
CA LEU A 356 25.93 1.57 -24.07
C LEU A 356 27.45 1.66 -23.93
N ARG A 357 28.07 2.69 -24.55
CA ARG A 357 29.54 2.88 -24.50
C ARG A 357 30.10 3.20 -23.10
N ARG A 358 29.27 3.71 -22.19
CA ARG A 358 29.69 4.17 -20.87
C ARG A 358 29.36 3.17 -19.78
N ASP A 359 28.13 2.65 -19.78
CA ASP A 359 27.58 1.85 -18.69
C ASP A 359 27.34 0.38 -19.09
N GLY A 360 27.57 0.02 -20.35
CA GLY A 360 27.36 -1.34 -20.86
C GLY A 360 25.93 -1.64 -21.33
N TYR A 361 24.98 -0.71 -21.15
CA TYR A 361 23.60 -0.83 -21.62
C TYR A 361 23.02 0.52 -22.07
N GLY A 362 22.05 0.48 -22.97
CA GLY A 362 21.29 1.62 -23.49
C GLY A 362 19.90 1.77 -22.87
N ALA A 363 19.28 0.68 -22.42
CA ALA A 363 18.04 0.75 -21.66
C ALA A 363 17.89 -0.26 -20.53
N VAL A 364 17.04 0.05 -19.54
CA VAL A 364 16.56 -0.84 -18.48
C VAL A 364 15.02 -0.80 -18.36
N LEU A 365 14.41 -1.98 -18.26
CA LEU A 365 13.01 -2.18 -17.89
C LEU A 365 12.96 -3.00 -16.60
N SER A 366 12.39 -2.42 -15.55
CA SER A 366 12.13 -3.16 -14.30
C SER A 366 10.73 -3.73 -14.33
N VAL A 367 10.60 -5.00 -13.99
CA VAL A 367 9.33 -5.75 -14.00
C VAL A 367 9.12 -6.40 -12.63
N ASP A 368 7.95 -6.21 -12.05
CA ASP A 368 7.50 -6.95 -10.86
C ASP A 368 6.71 -8.19 -11.28
N ILE A 369 6.98 -9.31 -10.61
CA ILE A 369 6.32 -10.61 -10.81
C ILE A 369 5.44 -10.90 -9.59
N GLY A 370 4.13 -10.74 -9.74
CA GLY A 370 3.18 -10.81 -8.62
C GLY A 370 2.53 -12.18 -8.39
N ALA A 371 2.74 -13.17 -9.27
CA ALA A 371 2.07 -14.48 -9.18
C ALA A 371 3.00 -15.64 -9.54
N TRP A 372 3.90 -15.99 -8.62
CA TRP A 372 4.90 -17.05 -8.81
C TRP A 372 4.32 -18.47 -8.90
N ASP A 373 3.19 -18.72 -8.25
CA ASP A 373 2.56 -20.05 -8.23
C ASP A 373 1.61 -20.30 -9.42
N ARG A 374 1.31 -19.28 -10.23
CA ARG A 374 0.37 -19.42 -11.34
C ARG A 374 1.05 -20.16 -12.50
N PRO A 375 0.44 -21.22 -13.07
CA PRO A 375 1.01 -21.93 -14.21
C PRO A 375 1.07 -21.03 -15.44
N SER A 376 2.15 -21.14 -16.22
CA SER A 376 2.27 -20.47 -17.52
C SER A 376 1.30 -21.09 -18.54
N ARG A 377 0.81 -20.26 -19.48
CA ARG A 377 0.05 -20.73 -20.66
C ARG A 377 0.94 -21.07 -21.86
N ASP A 378 2.24 -20.86 -21.78
CA ASP A 378 3.16 -21.27 -22.82
C ASP A 378 3.15 -22.82 -22.94
N PRO A 379 2.79 -23.38 -24.11
CA PRO A 379 2.87 -24.81 -24.35
C PRO A 379 4.27 -25.38 -24.07
N ALA A 380 5.34 -24.61 -24.31
CA ALA A 380 6.73 -25.04 -24.07
C ALA A 380 7.02 -25.27 -22.59
N LEU A 381 6.32 -24.55 -21.70
CA LEU A 381 6.48 -24.72 -20.25
C LEU A 381 5.52 -25.75 -19.65
N ALA A 382 4.58 -26.30 -20.45
CA ALA A 382 3.66 -27.35 -20.04
C ALA A 382 2.92 -27.08 -18.71
N GLY A 383 2.55 -25.81 -18.47
CA GLY A 383 1.86 -25.40 -17.24
C GLY A 383 2.75 -25.26 -16.00
N ARG A 384 4.08 -25.24 -16.14
CA ARG A 384 5.00 -24.94 -15.03
C ARG A 384 4.83 -23.50 -14.55
N SER A 385 4.97 -23.29 -13.24
CA SER A 385 4.97 -21.97 -12.60
C SER A 385 6.38 -21.36 -12.54
N ALA A 386 6.51 -20.11 -12.06
CA ALA A 386 7.81 -19.45 -11.93
C ALA A 386 8.77 -20.21 -10.98
N TRP A 387 8.22 -20.93 -9.98
CA TRP A 387 9.00 -21.79 -9.08
C TRP A 387 9.55 -23.08 -9.72
N GLN A 388 9.09 -23.43 -10.92
CA GLN A 388 9.34 -24.74 -11.55
C GLN A 388 10.17 -24.65 -12.83
N VAL A 389 10.70 -23.47 -13.13
CA VAL A 389 11.43 -23.17 -14.36
C VAL A 389 12.82 -22.61 -14.03
N SER A 390 13.77 -22.76 -14.94
CA SER A 390 15.11 -22.21 -14.75
C SER A 390 15.12 -20.68 -14.81
N GLN A 391 16.24 -20.05 -14.40
CA GLN A 391 16.42 -18.60 -14.52
C GLN A 391 16.17 -18.07 -15.95
N ARG A 392 16.65 -18.80 -16.96
CA ARG A 392 16.50 -18.41 -18.37
C ARG A 392 15.06 -18.59 -18.84
N GLU A 393 14.43 -19.71 -18.49
CA GLU A 393 13.02 -19.96 -18.81
C GLU A 393 12.11 -18.90 -18.17
N LEU A 394 12.37 -18.52 -16.91
CA LEU A 394 11.65 -17.46 -16.21
C LEU A 394 11.77 -16.12 -16.95
N ALA A 395 13.00 -15.72 -17.29
CA ALA A 395 13.23 -14.48 -18.03
C ALA A 395 12.56 -14.51 -19.42
N ALA A 396 12.69 -15.62 -20.15
CA ALA A 396 12.05 -15.76 -21.46
C ALA A 396 10.52 -15.67 -21.37
N GLU A 397 9.90 -16.32 -20.37
CA GLU A 397 8.46 -16.34 -20.21
C GLU A 397 7.89 -15.00 -19.74
N VAL A 398 8.55 -14.31 -18.82
CA VAL A 398 8.17 -12.94 -18.44
C VAL A 398 8.21 -12.03 -19.67
N TRP A 399 9.28 -12.09 -20.46
CA TRP A 399 9.38 -11.28 -21.68
C TRP A 399 8.34 -11.66 -22.74
N ARG A 400 8.04 -12.94 -22.90
CA ARG A 400 6.97 -13.44 -23.78
C ARG A 400 5.61 -12.90 -23.36
N GLN A 401 5.26 -12.95 -22.07
CA GLN A 401 4.01 -12.41 -21.55
C GLN A 401 3.89 -10.89 -21.79
N ILE A 402 4.97 -10.12 -21.60
CA ILE A 402 5.02 -8.69 -21.93
C ILE A 402 4.76 -8.47 -23.42
N SER A 403 5.47 -9.20 -24.28
CA SER A 403 5.37 -9.07 -25.74
C SER A 403 3.95 -9.39 -26.24
N VAL A 404 3.36 -10.49 -25.74
CA VAL A 404 1.97 -10.87 -26.06
C VAL A 404 0.97 -9.83 -25.56
N ALA A 405 1.15 -9.31 -24.34
CA ALA A 405 0.27 -8.28 -23.80
C ALA A 405 0.31 -6.98 -24.63
N LEU A 406 1.44 -6.70 -25.29
CA LEU A 406 1.64 -5.55 -26.18
C LEU A 406 1.25 -5.83 -27.64
N GLY A 407 0.69 -7.00 -27.94
CA GLY A 407 0.13 -7.33 -29.26
C GLY A 407 1.07 -8.07 -30.22
N GLU A 408 2.24 -8.51 -29.77
CA GLU A 408 3.09 -9.39 -30.59
C GLU A 408 2.50 -10.80 -30.70
N ARG A 409 2.43 -11.31 -31.94
CA ARG A 409 2.13 -12.73 -32.18
C ARG A 409 3.42 -13.54 -31.97
N VAL A 410 3.44 -14.37 -30.93
CA VAL A 410 4.49 -15.39 -30.74
C VAL A 410 4.20 -16.52 -31.74
N GLY A 411 4.96 -16.56 -32.83
CA GLY A 411 4.91 -17.62 -33.82
C GLY A 411 6.00 -18.66 -33.54
N ALA A 412 5.64 -19.94 -33.61
CA ALA A 412 6.58 -21.05 -33.62
C ALA A 412 7.42 -21.02 -34.92
N ASP A 413 8.73 -21.17 -34.73
CA ASP A 413 9.78 -21.50 -35.70
C ASP A 413 10.14 -20.51 -36.83
N GLY A 414 11.42 -20.57 -37.16
CA GLY A 414 12.21 -19.60 -37.91
C GLY A 414 11.72 -19.28 -39.31
N ASP A 415 11.94 -18.02 -39.70
CA ASP A 415 12.23 -17.70 -41.09
C ASP A 415 13.35 -16.65 -41.11
N GLU A 416 14.53 -17.11 -41.54
CA GLU A 416 15.66 -16.27 -41.86
C GLU A 416 15.34 -15.45 -43.12
N GLY A 417 15.68 -14.16 -43.10
CA GLY A 417 15.87 -13.39 -44.33
C GLY A 417 14.58 -12.85 -44.98
N ALA A 418 14.23 -11.61 -44.65
CA ALA A 418 13.58 -10.73 -45.60
C ALA A 418 14.33 -9.40 -45.59
N GLU A 419 15.13 -9.19 -46.64
CA GLU A 419 15.81 -7.93 -46.94
C GLU A 419 14.81 -6.77 -46.97
N VAL A 420 15.15 -5.69 -46.27
CA VAL A 420 14.48 -4.40 -46.41
C VAL A 420 15.05 -3.74 -47.68
N PRO A 421 14.24 -3.41 -48.70
CA PRO A 421 14.77 -2.63 -49.81
C PRO A 421 15.03 -1.20 -49.32
N ALA A 422 16.24 -0.71 -49.57
CA ALA A 422 16.57 0.69 -49.47
C ALA A 422 15.68 1.49 -50.45
N GLY A 423 14.97 2.49 -49.96
CA GLY A 423 14.19 3.44 -50.74
C GLY A 423 14.57 4.86 -50.34
N ASP A 424 15.07 5.60 -51.32
CA ASP A 424 15.72 6.89 -51.26
C ASP A 424 14.92 8.04 -50.61
N THR A 425 15.70 9.00 -50.11
CA THR A 425 15.33 10.36 -49.73
C THR A 425 14.73 11.17 -50.88
N ALA A 426 13.61 11.87 -50.64
CA ALA A 426 13.31 13.15 -51.28
C ALA A 426 12.25 13.94 -50.48
N ASP A 427 12.48 15.25 -50.42
CA ASP A 427 11.68 16.32 -49.79
C ASP A 427 10.21 16.40 -50.24
N GLY A 428 9.36 17.01 -49.40
CA GLY A 428 8.15 17.71 -49.86
C GLY A 428 6.94 17.67 -48.93
N ASP A 429 6.72 18.79 -48.25
CA ASP A 429 5.44 19.38 -47.79
C ASP A 429 4.45 18.61 -46.89
N ALA A 430 4.12 19.26 -45.78
CA ALA A 430 2.97 18.96 -44.94
C ALA A 430 1.65 19.32 -45.63
N PRO A 431 0.54 18.60 -45.36
CA PRO A 431 -0.79 19.16 -45.55
C PRO A 431 -1.60 19.25 -44.25
N ASP A 432 -2.46 20.26 -44.27
CA ASP A 432 -3.38 20.75 -43.26
C ASP A 432 -4.46 19.76 -42.78
N GLU A 433 -5.02 20.12 -41.62
CA GLU A 433 -6.23 19.59 -40.99
C GLU A 433 -7.51 19.82 -41.83
N ASP A 434 -8.55 19.05 -41.50
CA ASP A 434 -9.95 19.09 -41.96
C ASP A 434 -10.28 18.50 -43.35
N THR A 435 -10.76 17.25 -43.35
CA THR A 435 -12.03 16.87 -44.02
C THR A 435 -12.53 15.51 -43.52
N ALA A 436 -13.86 15.38 -43.56
CA ALA A 436 -14.71 14.44 -42.83
C ALA A 436 -14.88 13.04 -43.45
N ASP A 437 -15.41 12.14 -42.62
CA ASP A 437 -16.30 11.00 -42.92
C ASP A 437 -16.09 10.22 -44.23
N GLY A 438 -15.52 9.02 -44.07
CA GLY A 438 -15.63 7.94 -45.04
C GLY A 438 -15.29 6.61 -44.38
N ASP A 439 -16.24 5.67 -44.38
CA ASP A 439 -16.05 4.25 -44.05
C ASP A 439 -14.80 3.71 -44.76
N ALA A 440 -13.74 3.45 -43.99
CA ALA A 440 -12.57 2.74 -44.48
C ALA A 440 -12.73 1.24 -44.18
N PRO A 441 -12.47 0.34 -45.14
CA PRO A 441 -12.59 -1.10 -44.92
C PRO A 441 -11.54 -1.60 -43.90
N ASP A 442 -11.96 -2.57 -43.10
CA ASP A 442 -11.33 -3.15 -41.90
C ASP A 442 -9.93 -3.80 -42.07
N ASP A 443 -9.23 -3.58 -43.18
CA ASP A 443 -7.97 -4.26 -43.55
C ASP A 443 -6.76 -3.31 -43.69
N VAL A 444 -6.68 -2.27 -42.85
CA VAL A 444 -5.39 -1.59 -42.65
C VAL A 444 -4.51 -2.50 -41.80
N VAL A 445 -3.62 -3.25 -42.45
CA VAL A 445 -2.52 -3.98 -41.80
C VAL A 445 -1.61 -2.96 -41.10
N ARG A 446 -1.93 -2.67 -39.84
CA ARG A 446 -1.14 -1.78 -38.98
C ARG A 446 0.21 -2.44 -38.67
N PRO A 447 1.32 -1.67 -38.62
CA PRO A 447 2.65 -2.22 -38.45
C PRO A 447 2.75 -2.99 -37.11
N ARG A 448 3.30 -4.21 -37.18
CA ARG A 448 3.56 -5.06 -36.02
C ARG A 448 4.56 -4.36 -35.12
N LEU A 449 4.18 -4.03 -33.89
CA LEU A 449 5.15 -3.60 -32.87
C LEU A 449 6.11 -4.77 -32.66
N ARG A 450 7.39 -4.64 -33.03
CA ARG A 450 8.44 -5.57 -32.63
C ARG A 450 9.30 -4.89 -31.57
N LEU A 451 9.20 -5.38 -30.34
CA LEU A 451 10.02 -4.99 -29.22
C LEU A 451 11.44 -5.53 -29.43
N PRO A 452 12.46 -4.70 -29.17
CA PRO A 452 13.83 -5.18 -29.18
C PRO A 452 14.01 -6.25 -28.11
N GLN A 453 14.77 -7.30 -28.43
CA GLN A 453 15.04 -8.37 -27.48
C GLN A 453 15.99 -7.88 -26.37
N PRO A 454 15.74 -8.24 -25.10
CA PRO A 454 16.65 -7.94 -24.02
C PRO A 454 17.98 -8.67 -24.25
N THR A 455 19.09 -7.97 -23.98
CA THR A 455 20.44 -8.54 -24.13
C THR A 455 20.92 -9.18 -22.83
N TRP A 456 20.54 -8.60 -21.69
CA TRP A 456 20.84 -9.13 -20.37
C TRP A 456 19.62 -9.02 -19.47
N PHE A 457 19.59 -9.83 -18.42
CA PHE A 457 18.62 -9.73 -17.36
C PHE A 457 19.27 -9.96 -16.00
N HIS A 458 18.60 -9.50 -14.94
CA HIS A 458 18.96 -9.78 -13.56
C HIS A 458 17.68 -10.05 -12.77
N ILE A 459 17.63 -11.17 -12.07
CA ILE A 459 16.52 -11.57 -11.20
C ILE A 459 16.90 -11.18 -9.77
N ASP A 460 15.91 -10.76 -8.99
CA ASP A 460 16.06 -10.40 -7.58
C ASP A 460 16.90 -11.41 -6.77
N ASP A 461 17.96 -10.91 -6.12
CA ASP A 461 18.90 -11.71 -5.31
C ASP A 461 18.22 -12.40 -4.11
N HIS A 462 17.00 -12.00 -3.74
CA HIS A 462 16.25 -12.69 -2.69
C HIS A 462 15.72 -14.06 -3.12
N ILE A 463 15.66 -14.34 -4.43
CA ILE A 463 15.34 -15.66 -4.95
C ILE A 463 16.63 -16.49 -5.02
N VAL A 464 16.69 -17.52 -4.19
CA VAL A 464 17.81 -18.46 -4.13
C VAL A 464 17.51 -19.65 -5.02
N TYR A 465 18.49 -20.03 -5.83
CA TYR A 465 18.43 -21.13 -6.77
C TYR A 465 19.22 -22.33 -6.24
N ASP A 466 18.92 -23.52 -6.76
CA ASP A 466 19.74 -24.71 -6.51
C ASP A 466 21.12 -24.62 -7.22
N ASP A 467 21.99 -25.59 -6.96
CA ASP A 467 23.37 -25.62 -7.49
C ASP A 467 23.47 -26.19 -8.93
N ALA A 468 22.36 -26.29 -9.69
CA ALA A 468 22.37 -26.89 -11.04
C ALA A 468 22.88 -25.96 -12.16
N GLY A 469 23.52 -24.84 -11.81
CA GLY A 469 24.09 -23.92 -12.80
C GLY A 469 23.02 -23.24 -13.66
N GLU A 470 23.10 -23.40 -14.99
CA GLU A 470 22.20 -22.71 -15.92
C GLU A 470 20.75 -23.22 -15.90
N ASP A 471 20.54 -24.47 -15.45
CA ASP A 471 19.23 -25.09 -15.31
C ASP A 471 18.67 -24.97 -13.88
N ALA A 472 19.31 -24.16 -13.05
CA ALA A 472 18.95 -24.03 -11.65
C ALA A 472 17.53 -23.48 -11.47
N THR A 473 16.77 -24.14 -10.59
CA THR A 473 15.40 -23.75 -10.27
C THR A 473 15.33 -22.98 -8.95
N PRO A 474 14.36 -22.07 -8.78
CA PRO A 474 14.14 -21.37 -7.52
C PRO A 474 13.79 -22.35 -6.38
N ILE A 475 14.49 -22.26 -5.26
CA ILE A 475 14.25 -23.13 -4.09
C ILE A 475 13.81 -22.36 -2.83
N ARG A 476 14.16 -21.07 -2.73
CA ARG A 476 13.80 -20.23 -1.58
C ARG A 476 13.60 -18.78 -1.98
N ASN A 477 12.68 -18.10 -1.29
CA ASN A 477 12.58 -16.65 -1.24
C ASN A 477 13.01 -16.19 0.17
N THR A 478 14.12 -15.47 0.26
CA THR A 478 14.65 -14.97 1.55
C THR A 478 13.90 -13.74 2.07
N ALA A 479 13.05 -13.12 1.25
CA ALA A 479 12.21 -11.97 1.60
C ALA A 479 10.74 -12.21 1.20
N PRO A 480 10.03 -13.17 1.84
CA PRO A 480 8.63 -13.42 1.54
C PRO A 480 7.77 -12.18 1.80
N PHE A 481 6.86 -11.90 0.87
CA PHE A 481 6.01 -10.72 0.90
C PHE A 481 4.76 -10.96 1.76
N LEU A 482 4.56 -10.11 2.76
CA LEU A 482 3.42 -10.19 3.66
C LEU A 482 2.18 -9.49 3.08
N ILE A 483 1.12 -10.25 2.82
CA ILE A 483 -0.16 -9.74 2.33
C ILE A 483 -1.18 -9.69 3.49
N PRO A 484 -1.92 -8.58 3.66
CA PRO A 484 -3.08 -8.51 4.55
C PRO A 484 -4.19 -9.44 4.06
N VAL A 485 -4.62 -10.40 4.89
CA VAL A 485 -5.70 -11.35 4.56
C VAL A 485 -6.88 -11.22 5.53
N VAL A 486 -8.05 -11.70 5.11
CA VAL A 486 -9.31 -11.63 5.86
C VAL A 486 -9.14 -12.14 7.30
N GLY A 487 -9.58 -11.34 8.28
CA GLY A 487 -9.56 -11.68 9.70
C GLY A 487 -8.17 -11.74 10.35
N ASP A 488 -7.11 -11.44 9.60
CA ASP A 488 -5.74 -11.62 10.06
C ASP A 488 -5.14 -10.41 10.76
N TRP A 489 -5.80 -9.24 10.64
CA TRP A 489 -5.34 -7.99 11.26
C TRP A 489 -5.09 -8.14 12.76
N ARG A 490 -6.00 -8.82 13.47
CA ARG A 490 -5.89 -9.10 14.91
C ARG A 490 -4.73 -10.02 15.28
N ARG A 491 -4.17 -10.76 14.32
CA ARG A 491 -2.99 -11.63 14.51
C ARG A 491 -1.69 -10.88 14.24
N ARG A 492 -1.71 -9.72 13.58
CA ARG A 492 -0.50 -8.91 13.35
C ARG A 492 0.14 -8.50 14.68
N PRO A 493 1.47 -8.66 14.86
CA PRO A 493 2.14 -8.35 16.11
C PRO A 493 2.16 -6.86 16.46
N GLY A 494 1.86 -6.54 17.72
CA GLY A 494 1.88 -5.20 18.30
C GLY A 494 0.52 -4.69 18.76
N ALA A 495 0.55 -3.47 19.29
CA ALA A 495 -0.63 -2.68 19.59
C ALA A 495 -1.25 -2.08 18.32
N ASP A 496 -2.47 -1.57 18.44
CA ASP A 496 -3.09 -0.77 17.40
C ASP A 496 -2.32 0.56 17.20
N PRO A 497 -2.27 1.06 15.95
CA PRO A 497 -1.54 2.29 15.64
C PRO A 497 -2.19 3.49 16.33
N TRP A 498 -1.37 4.49 16.64
CA TRP A 498 -1.78 5.69 17.36
C TRP A 498 -1.21 6.96 16.75
N ASN A 499 -2.05 7.99 16.56
CA ASN A 499 -1.63 9.26 16.02
C ASN A 499 -1.46 10.34 17.13
N PRO A 500 -0.24 10.83 17.42
CA PRO A 500 0.00 11.90 18.41
C PRO A 500 -0.72 13.21 18.11
N ALA A 501 -0.98 13.50 16.84
CA ALA A 501 -1.61 14.72 16.39
C ALA A 501 -3.08 14.82 16.83
N ARG A 502 -3.77 13.67 16.90
CA ARG A 502 -5.17 13.60 17.33
C ARG A 502 -5.26 13.05 18.73
N GLY A 503 -5.71 13.88 19.67
CA GLY A 503 -5.98 13.43 21.02
C GLY A 503 -7.14 12.43 21.02
N THR A 504 -6.86 11.13 21.00
CA THR A 504 -7.85 10.14 21.40
C THR A 504 -8.05 10.32 22.90
N GLY A 505 -9.15 10.96 23.31
CA GLY A 505 -9.46 11.24 24.72
C GLY A 505 -9.61 9.99 25.59
N ALA A 506 -9.63 8.80 25.00
CA ALA A 506 -9.61 7.54 25.73
C ALA A 506 -8.18 7.20 26.17
N ARG A 507 -7.96 7.10 27.49
CA ARG A 507 -6.80 6.37 28.03
C ARG A 507 -6.88 4.95 27.50
N ALA A 508 -5.81 4.48 26.88
CA ALA A 508 -5.70 3.07 26.57
C ALA A 508 -5.48 2.32 27.90
N ASP A 509 -6.16 1.18 28.07
CA ASP A 509 -5.76 0.23 29.11
C ASP A 509 -4.34 -0.24 28.77
N GLY A 510 -3.36 0.24 29.54
CA GLY A 510 -1.97 -0.15 29.37
C GLY A 510 -1.80 -1.67 29.50
N PRO A 511 -0.68 -2.23 29.01
CA PRO A 511 -0.44 -3.65 29.13
C PRO A 511 -0.45 -4.07 30.60
N ARG A 512 -1.08 -5.21 30.89
CA ARG A 512 -1.16 -5.77 32.26
C ARG A 512 0.15 -6.43 32.71
N ASP A 513 1.00 -6.80 31.74
CA ASP A 513 2.26 -7.49 32.00
C ASP A 513 3.35 -6.48 32.38
N PRO A 514 4.05 -6.66 33.53
CA PRO A 514 5.13 -5.76 33.96
C PRO A 514 6.34 -5.73 33.02
N ALA A 515 6.51 -6.73 32.14
CA ALA A 515 7.55 -6.72 31.11
C ALA A 515 7.21 -5.80 29.93
N LEU A 516 5.98 -5.26 29.85
CA LEU A 516 5.54 -4.37 28.81
C LEU A 516 5.27 -2.97 29.35
N TRP A 517 5.70 -1.98 28.59
CA TRP A 517 5.34 -0.59 28.81
C TRP A 517 4.68 -0.02 27.56
N SER A 518 3.66 0.82 27.75
CA SER A 518 3.08 1.66 26.70
C SER A 518 2.77 3.04 27.25
N ALA A 519 2.72 4.03 26.37
CA ALA A 519 2.26 5.36 26.76
C ALA A 519 0.76 5.33 27.17
N PRO A 520 0.29 6.28 28.00
CA PRO A 520 -1.11 6.34 28.47
C PRO A 520 -2.16 6.54 27.37
N HIS A 521 -1.75 7.09 26.22
CA HIS A 521 -2.59 7.24 25.03
C HIS A 521 -2.56 6.00 24.13
N GLY A 522 -1.88 4.93 24.54
CA GLY A 522 -1.67 3.73 23.73
C GLY A 522 -0.54 3.91 22.71
N GLY A 523 -0.39 2.91 21.83
CA GLY A 523 0.64 2.87 20.80
C GLY A 523 1.67 1.76 21.02
N CYS A 524 2.85 1.91 20.38
CA CYS A 524 3.88 0.89 20.34
C CYS A 524 4.36 0.48 21.75
N TRP A 525 4.63 -0.82 21.92
CA TRP A 525 5.08 -1.38 23.19
C TRP A 525 6.60 -1.39 23.31
N ILE A 526 7.09 -1.09 24.51
CA ILE A 526 8.48 -1.32 24.91
C ILE A 526 8.53 -2.56 25.80
N HIS A 527 9.41 -3.50 25.46
CA HIS A 527 9.60 -4.76 26.14
C HIS A 527 10.83 -4.67 27.04
N TRP A 528 10.70 -5.12 28.29
CA TRP A 528 11.77 -5.11 29.30
C TRP A 528 12.49 -3.75 29.41
N SER A 529 11.73 -2.66 29.27
CA SER A 529 12.20 -1.27 29.30
C SER A 529 13.25 -0.87 28.26
N ALA A 530 13.54 -1.71 27.25
CA ALA A 530 14.62 -1.45 26.30
C ALA A 530 14.33 -1.88 24.85
N LEU A 531 13.47 -2.87 24.60
CA LEU A 531 13.30 -3.46 23.26
C LEU A 531 12.01 -3.03 22.56
N VAL A 532 12.14 -2.54 21.34
CA VAL A 532 11.03 -2.09 20.48
C VAL A 532 11.12 -2.77 19.11
N TYR A 533 9.97 -3.07 18.52
CA TYR A 533 9.88 -3.70 17.20
C TYR A 533 9.29 -2.73 16.18
N ALA A 534 9.91 -2.68 15.00
CA ALA A 534 9.44 -1.94 13.84
C ALA A 534 9.50 -2.82 12.59
N GLY A 535 8.58 -2.60 11.65
CA GLY A 535 8.57 -3.32 10.37
C GLY A 535 7.17 -3.40 9.77
N THR A 536 7.10 -3.90 8.54
CA THR A 536 5.84 -3.99 7.77
C THR A 536 4.83 -4.99 8.33
N TYR A 537 5.25 -5.86 9.26
CA TYR A 537 4.39 -6.78 10.00
C TYR A 537 3.68 -6.14 11.19
N LYS A 538 4.10 -4.94 11.59
CA LYS A 538 3.43 -4.17 12.65
C LYS A 538 2.08 -3.66 12.16
N ARG A 539 1.19 -3.38 13.10
CA ARG A 539 -0.06 -2.68 12.81
C ARG A 539 0.21 -1.21 12.57
N THR A 540 -0.17 -0.73 11.40
CA THR A 540 -0.02 0.62 10.88
C THR A 540 -1.33 1.06 10.23
N PHE A 541 -1.61 2.37 10.16
CA PHE A 541 -2.70 2.93 9.39
C PHE A 541 -2.58 2.63 7.89
N THR A 542 -1.35 2.50 7.37
CA THR A 542 -1.10 2.08 6.00
C THR A 542 -1.53 0.63 5.72
N ARG A 543 -1.50 -0.26 6.73
CA ARG A 543 -1.95 -1.67 6.73
C ARG A 543 -1.27 -2.64 5.75
N MET A 544 -0.57 -2.14 4.73
CA MET A 544 0.07 -2.92 3.68
C MET A 544 1.58 -3.08 3.89
N THR A 545 2.17 -4.09 3.25
CA THR A 545 3.64 -4.20 3.17
C THR A 545 4.18 -3.24 2.11
N THR A 546 4.69 -2.09 2.57
CA THR A 546 5.18 -1.00 1.72
C THR A 546 6.32 -0.26 2.42
N MET A 547 7.06 0.57 1.69
CA MET A 547 8.03 1.49 2.31
C MET A 547 7.33 2.48 3.25
N GLU A 548 6.10 2.87 2.93
CA GLU A 548 5.29 3.78 3.76
C GLU A 548 4.97 3.18 5.13
N SER A 549 4.49 1.93 5.18
CA SER A 549 4.20 1.27 6.46
C SER A 549 5.45 0.94 7.26
N ALA A 550 6.57 0.61 6.60
CA ALA A 550 7.85 0.44 7.27
C ALA A 550 8.29 1.73 7.96
N ASN A 551 8.17 2.86 7.26
CA ASN A 551 8.52 4.18 7.80
C ASN A 551 7.57 4.61 8.92
N GLU A 552 6.26 4.44 8.74
CA GLU A 552 5.24 4.66 9.77
C GLU A 552 5.53 3.85 11.04
N SER A 553 5.83 2.56 10.89
CA SER A 553 6.17 1.69 12.02
C SER A 553 7.44 2.14 12.76
N ALA A 554 8.45 2.60 12.06
CA ALA A 554 9.67 3.12 12.68
C ALA A 554 9.37 4.40 13.48
N ARG A 555 8.51 5.28 12.96
CA ARG A 555 8.08 6.50 13.65
C ARG A 555 7.29 6.22 14.92
N HIS A 556 6.41 5.22 14.91
CA HIS A 556 5.75 4.75 16.13
C HIS A 556 6.75 4.23 17.17
N ALA A 557 7.80 3.52 16.74
CA ALA A 557 8.84 3.03 17.64
C ALA A 557 9.64 4.18 18.28
N VAL A 558 10.05 5.18 17.47
CA VAL A 558 10.75 6.38 17.96
C VAL A 558 9.88 7.14 18.96
N ASN A 559 8.60 7.38 18.64
CA ASN A 559 7.68 8.08 19.54
C ASN A 559 7.53 7.35 20.89
N ALA A 560 7.42 6.02 20.86
CA ALA A 560 7.35 5.23 22.10
C ALA A 560 8.64 5.34 22.93
N ILE A 561 9.82 5.32 22.30
CA ILE A 561 11.11 5.54 23.00
C ILE A 561 11.15 6.92 23.66
N LEU A 562 10.73 7.96 22.95
CA LEU A 562 10.67 9.33 23.49
C LEU A 562 9.73 9.40 24.70
N ASP A 563 8.51 8.85 24.57
CA ASP A 563 7.54 8.81 25.68
C ASP A 563 8.11 8.06 26.89
N HIS A 564 8.66 6.87 26.67
CA HIS A 564 9.21 6.04 27.74
C HIS A 564 10.37 6.74 28.44
N TYR A 565 11.30 7.33 27.70
CA TYR A 565 12.43 8.04 28.29
C TYR A 565 11.95 9.22 29.14
N LEU A 566 11.07 10.07 28.60
CA LEU A 566 10.56 11.25 29.30
C LEU A 566 9.79 10.87 30.57
N MET A 567 8.97 9.82 30.50
CA MET A 567 8.16 9.36 31.64
C MET A 567 9.00 8.61 32.69
N SER A 568 9.94 7.77 32.28
CA SER A 568 10.82 7.01 33.18
C SER A 568 11.81 7.94 33.90
N ALA A 569 12.42 8.88 33.19
CA ALA A 569 13.27 9.91 33.80
C ALA A 569 12.50 10.78 34.80
N HIS A 570 11.25 11.12 34.48
CA HIS A 570 10.37 11.85 35.41
C HIS A 570 9.99 11.01 36.63
N ALA A 571 9.69 9.71 36.45
CA ALA A 571 9.40 8.80 37.55
C ALA A 571 10.60 8.65 38.50
N GLN A 572 11.81 8.56 37.95
CA GLN A 572 13.04 8.47 38.73
C GLN A 572 13.31 9.74 39.54
N ARG A 573 13.21 10.92 38.93
CA ARG A 573 13.33 12.21 39.64
C ARG A 573 12.31 12.36 40.77
N ARG A 574 11.06 11.92 40.55
CA ARG A 574 10.03 11.93 41.62
C ARG A 574 10.36 10.98 42.78
N ARG A 575 10.89 9.79 42.49
CA ARG A 575 11.33 8.83 43.54
C ARG A 575 12.49 9.40 44.35
N GLU A 576 13.48 9.98 43.69
CA GLU A 576 14.63 10.63 44.34
C GLU A 576 14.19 11.82 45.20
N ALA A 577 13.29 12.68 44.71
CA ALA A 577 12.73 13.78 45.49
C ALA A 577 11.87 13.30 46.68
N ALA A 578 11.13 12.19 46.54
CA ALA A 578 10.37 11.59 47.63
C ALA A 578 11.29 10.95 48.69
N LEU A 579 12.37 10.29 48.28
CA LEU A 579 13.41 9.75 49.15
C LEU A 579 14.17 10.87 49.87
N GLY A 580 14.48 11.98 49.19
CA GLY A 580 15.07 13.17 49.79
C GLY A 580 14.17 13.82 50.83
N ARG A 581 12.86 13.94 50.56
CA ARG A 581 11.86 14.43 51.53
C ARG A 581 11.70 13.51 52.74
N ARG A 582 11.74 12.18 52.56
CA ARG A 582 11.73 11.22 53.68
C ARG A 582 13.00 11.30 54.52
N ARG A 583 14.18 11.44 53.88
CA ARG A 583 15.46 11.65 54.59
C ARG A 583 15.50 12.98 55.35
N ALA A 584 14.89 14.04 54.81
CA ALA A 584 14.75 15.33 55.50
C ALA A 584 13.73 15.28 56.66
N ALA A 585 12.74 14.39 56.59
CA ALA A 585 11.78 14.17 57.68
C ALA A 585 12.36 13.32 58.83
N ASP A 586 13.29 12.39 58.53
CA ASP A 586 13.98 11.54 59.52
C ASP A 586 15.21 12.24 60.17
N GLY A 587 15.74 13.29 59.55
CA GLY A 587 16.92 14.02 60.02
C GLY A 587 16.61 15.44 60.50
N THR A 588 16.31 15.59 61.79
CA THR A 588 16.36 16.85 62.58
C THR A 588 15.48 18.04 62.16
N ARG A 589 14.67 18.51 63.14
CA ARG A 589 13.95 19.80 63.15
C ARG A 589 14.86 20.96 62.73
N GLY A 590 14.51 21.63 61.63
CA GLY A 590 15.14 22.88 61.21
C GLY A 590 14.29 23.67 60.22
N ARG A 591 13.62 24.70 60.75
CA ARG A 591 13.00 25.88 60.09
C ARG A 591 12.03 25.64 58.92
N VAL A 592 10.73 25.82 59.22
CA VAL A 592 9.66 25.97 58.23
C VAL A 592 9.92 27.22 57.40
N THR A 593 10.26 27.06 56.12
CA THR A 593 10.13 28.11 55.10
C THR A 593 8.68 28.17 54.65
N SER A 594 8.14 29.39 54.53
CA SER A 594 6.76 29.67 54.15
C SER A 594 6.41 29.04 52.78
N PRO A 595 5.19 28.54 52.53
CA PRO A 595 4.78 27.89 51.28
C PRO A 595 4.89 28.77 50.01
N ALA A 596 5.19 30.06 50.17
CA ALA A 596 5.24 31.04 49.09
C ALA A 596 6.60 31.12 48.35
N ASP A 597 7.67 30.54 48.91
CA ASP A 597 9.03 30.62 48.36
C ASP A 597 9.58 29.28 47.81
N ALA A 598 8.71 28.26 47.66
CA ALA A 598 9.09 27.06 46.93
C ALA A 598 9.38 27.44 45.47
N PRO A 599 10.52 27.02 44.87
CA PRO A 599 10.73 27.20 43.44
C PRO A 599 9.53 26.61 42.73
N ARG A 600 8.86 27.40 41.87
CA ARG A 600 7.84 26.86 40.97
C ARG A 600 8.48 25.69 40.24
N ASP A 601 8.00 24.49 40.52
CA ASP A 601 8.54 23.27 39.95
C ASP A 601 8.42 23.36 38.42
N PRO A 602 9.52 23.33 37.64
CA PRO A 602 9.42 23.22 36.20
C PRO A 602 8.65 21.95 35.77
N ALA A 603 8.40 21.00 36.68
CA ALA A 603 7.52 19.84 36.46
C ALA A 603 6.05 20.18 36.18
N ASP A 604 5.55 21.37 36.55
CA ASP A 604 4.17 21.76 36.25
C ASP A 604 3.98 22.21 34.78
N ALA A 605 5.09 22.40 34.05
CA ALA A 605 5.11 22.57 32.60
C ALA A 605 5.15 21.23 31.85
N ASN A 606 5.79 20.20 32.41
CA ASN A 606 5.95 18.89 31.75
C ASN A 606 4.77 17.93 31.92
N THR A 607 3.99 18.01 33.00
CA THR A 607 2.67 17.33 33.08
C THR A 607 1.61 18.00 32.20
N LYS A 608 1.85 19.24 31.75
CA LYS A 608 1.06 19.92 30.71
C LYS A 608 1.50 19.58 29.28
N LEU A 609 2.59 18.80 29.08
CA LEU A 609 3.00 18.32 27.75
C LEU A 609 1.94 17.44 27.09
N TRP A 610 1.14 16.73 27.88
CA TRP A 610 -0.05 16.05 27.39
C TRP A 610 -1.28 16.95 27.60
N ARG A 611 -1.48 17.87 26.65
CA ARG A 611 -2.82 18.37 26.32
C ARG A 611 -3.18 17.79 24.96
N PRO A 612 -4.39 17.21 24.79
CA PRO A 612 -4.93 16.99 23.45
C PRO A 612 -4.75 18.29 22.66
N ALA A 613 -4.17 18.24 21.46
CA ALA A 613 -4.29 19.37 20.56
C ALA A 613 -5.78 19.67 20.36
N ALA A 614 -6.12 20.95 20.15
CA ALA A 614 -7.47 21.30 19.75
C ALA A 614 -7.85 20.45 18.51
N PRO A 615 -9.10 19.96 18.41
CA PRO A 615 -9.57 19.29 17.22
C PRO A 615 -9.61 20.32 16.08
N ASP A 616 -8.56 20.34 15.27
CA ASP A 616 -8.48 21.18 14.07
C ASP A 616 -8.81 20.36 12.81
N GLU A 617 -9.11 21.07 11.72
CA GLU A 617 -9.62 20.53 10.46
C GLU A 617 -8.80 19.34 9.93
N PRO A 618 -9.46 18.24 9.51
CA PRO A 618 -8.79 17.13 8.86
C PRO A 618 -8.04 17.61 7.60
N GLY A 619 -6.77 17.22 7.49
CA GLY A 619 -5.99 17.43 6.27
C GLY A 619 -4.76 18.33 6.41
N HIS A 620 -4.57 19.03 7.53
CA HIS A 620 -3.40 19.90 7.74
C HIS A 620 -2.26 19.20 8.50
N ASP A 621 -1.03 19.32 7.98
CA ASP A 621 0.18 18.80 8.63
C ASP A 621 0.48 19.61 9.91
N GLN A 622 0.39 18.97 11.08
CA GLN A 622 0.69 19.62 12.36
C GLN A 622 2.19 19.88 12.51
N PRO A 623 2.65 21.00 13.08
CA PRO A 623 4.06 21.18 13.38
C PRO A 623 4.56 20.06 14.31
N TYR A 624 5.81 19.64 14.10
CA TYR A 624 6.52 18.71 14.98
C TYR A 624 6.37 19.17 16.44
N ARG A 625 6.08 18.24 17.34
CA ARG A 625 6.02 18.55 18.78
C ARG A 625 7.42 18.39 19.35
N PRO A 626 8.11 19.48 19.72
CA PRO A 626 9.46 19.37 20.25
C PRO A 626 9.44 18.84 21.68
N THR A 627 10.48 18.08 22.02
CA THR A 627 10.77 17.69 23.40
C THR A 627 12.24 18.00 23.70
N LEU A 628 12.61 17.90 24.99
CA LEU A 628 13.99 18.14 25.44
C LEU A 628 15.03 17.17 24.86
N ILE A 629 14.59 16.08 24.24
CA ILE A 629 15.46 14.99 23.74
C ILE A 629 15.26 14.70 22.25
N GLY A 630 14.38 15.45 21.57
CA GLY A 630 14.04 15.25 20.16
C GLY A 630 12.57 15.53 19.84
N ASP A 631 12.27 15.67 18.56
CA ASP A 631 10.91 15.94 18.09
C ASP A 631 10.12 14.63 17.91
N TYR A 632 8.83 14.65 18.23
CA TYR A 632 7.94 13.54 17.86
C TYR A 632 7.87 13.39 16.35
N CYS A 633 7.97 12.16 15.89
CA CYS A 633 7.68 11.84 14.50
C CYS A 633 6.20 12.05 14.20
N GLN A 634 5.90 12.73 13.10
CA GLN A 634 4.54 12.83 12.56
C GLN A 634 4.04 11.45 12.09
N ILE A 635 2.75 11.19 12.32
CA ILE A 635 2.04 9.99 11.87
C ILE A 635 0.84 10.42 11.03
N TRP A 636 0.69 9.85 9.84
CA TRP A 636 -0.45 10.08 8.96
C TRP A 636 -1.32 8.84 8.85
N ASN A 637 -2.62 9.00 9.09
CA ASN A 637 -3.62 7.97 8.85
C ASN A 637 -4.25 8.18 7.48
N MET A 638 -4.01 7.29 6.52
CA MET A 638 -4.50 7.43 5.14
C MET A 638 -6.03 7.60 5.04
N GLU A 639 -6.81 7.00 5.95
CA GLU A 639 -8.29 7.12 5.94
C GLU A 639 -8.77 8.54 6.31
N GLU A 640 -7.93 9.35 6.96
CA GLU A 640 -8.22 10.75 7.26
C GLU A 640 -7.93 11.68 6.06
N TYR A 641 -7.13 11.22 5.08
CA TYR A 641 -6.73 11.99 3.90
C TYR A 641 -7.44 11.50 2.62
N GLU A 642 -8.73 11.20 2.74
CA GLU A 642 -9.61 10.88 1.62
C GLU A 642 -10.32 12.14 1.07
N LEU A 643 -11.34 11.96 0.23
CA LEU A 643 -12.11 13.05 -0.36
C LEU A 643 -12.94 13.81 0.71
N PRO A 644 -12.76 15.14 0.86
CA PRO A 644 -13.53 15.95 1.80
C PRO A 644 -15.05 15.86 1.59
N GLU A 645 -15.50 15.64 0.35
CA GLU A 645 -16.92 15.53 -0.01
C GLU A 645 -17.63 14.34 0.67
N PHE A 646 -16.87 13.34 1.13
CA PHE A 646 -17.39 12.17 1.84
C PHE A 646 -17.22 12.26 3.35
N GLU A 647 -16.60 13.30 3.89
CA GLU A 647 -16.36 13.45 5.32
C GLU A 647 -17.66 13.42 6.13
N SER A 648 -18.60 14.29 5.80
CA SER A 648 -19.89 14.34 6.51
C SER A 648 -20.61 12.97 6.45
N LEU A 649 -20.58 12.28 5.32
CA LEU A 649 -21.20 10.94 5.20
C LEU A 649 -20.55 9.92 6.14
N ARG A 650 -19.22 9.97 6.30
CA ARG A 650 -18.48 9.11 7.23
C ARG A 650 -18.79 9.45 8.69
N GLU A 651 -18.95 10.73 9.04
CA GLU A 651 -19.37 11.12 10.39
C GLU A 651 -20.75 10.59 10.74
N HIS A 652 -21.71 10.72 9.81
CA HIS A 652 -23.06 10.18 9.99
C HIS A 652 -23.05 8.64 10.09
N ASP A 653 -22.25 7.96 9.26
CA ASP A 653 -22.09 6.51 9.36
C ASP A 653 -21.51 6.06 10.72
N ALA A 654 -20.56 6.82 11.27
CA ALA A 654 -19.98 6.55 12.59
C ALA A 654 -21.05 6.65 13.70
N GLN A 655 -21.88 7.70 13.67
CA GLN A 655 -23.00 7.86 14.61
C GLN A 655 -24.01 6.71 14.50
N LEU A 656 -24.36 6.30 13.28
CA LEU A 656 -25.24 5.14 13.06
C LEU A 656 -24.64 3.84 13.60
N LEU A 657 -23.33 3.64 13.45
CA LEU A 657 -22.64 2.47 14.00
C LEU A 657 -22.71 2.45 15.53
N GLU A 658 -22.46 3.57 16.19
CA GLU A 658 -22.55 3.70 17.65
C GLU A 658 -23.95 3.38 18.18
N MET A 659 -24.99 3.71 17.40
CA MET A 659 -26.39 3.37 17.69
C MET A 659 -26.78 1.92 17.30
N GLY A 660 -25.86 1.14 16.74
CA GLY A 660 -26.14 -0.23 16.27
C GLY A 660 -27.02 -0.30 15.00
N LEU A 661 -27.10 0.79 14.24
CA LEU A 661 -27.92 0.89 13.02
C LEU A 661 -27.13 0.50 11.75
N PRO A 662 -27.83 0.07 10.68
CA PRO A 662 -27.22 -0.20 9.38
C PRO A 662 -26.58 1.04 8.75
N HIS A 663 -25.68 0.82 7.80
CA HIS A 663 -25.03 1.87 7.01
C HIS A 663 -26.07 2.72 6.25
N PRO A 664 -25.82 4.03 6.03
CA PRO A 664 -26.77 4.92 5.33
C PRO A 664 -27.31 4.38 3.99
N TRP A 665 -26.46 3.75 3.17
CA TRP A 665 -26.86 3.17 1.87
C TRP A 665 -27.95 2.09 2.02
N ASP A 666 -27.94 1.33 3.11
CA ASP A 666 -28.93 0.28 3.35
C ASP A 666 -30.27 0.89 3.77
N LEU A 667 -30.25 1.93 4.60
CA LEU A 667 -31.45 2.68 5.01
C LEU A 667 -32.12 3.37 3.81
N LEU A 668 -31.30 3.93 2.93
CA LEU A 668 -31.71 4.58 1.69
C LEU A 668 -32.14 3.62 0.58
N GLY A 669 -31.81 2.33 0.68
CA GLY A 669 -32.08 1.37 -0.39
C GLY A 669 -31.37 1.68 -1.72
N VAL A 670 -30.27 2.44 -1.70
CA VAL A 670 -29.55 2.91 -2.91
C VAL A 670 -29.20 1.75 -3.85
N GLU A 671 -28.84 0.61 -3.26
CA GLU A 671 -28.37 -0.57 -3.99
C GLU A 671 -29.47 -1.62 -4.22
N THR A 672 -30.74 -1.32 -3.93
CA THR A 672 -31.86 -2.27 -4.11
C THR A 672 -32.13 -2.53 -5.58
N LEU A 673 -32.29 -1.47 -6.38
CA LEU A 673 -32.54 -1.60 -7.82
C LEU A 673 -31.32 -2.14 -8.59
N PRO A 674 -30.09 -1.64 -8.37
CA PRO A 674 -28.88 -2.24 -8.93
C PRO A 674 -28.73 -3.74 -8.61
N SER A 675 -29.09 -4.17 -7.40
CA SER A 675 -29.11 -5.60 -7.03
C SER A 675 -30.04 -6.40 -7.94
N ILE A 676 -31.30 -5.97 -8.12
CA ILE A 676 -32.26 -6.66 -8.98
C ILE A 676 -31.75 -6.72 -10.43
N LEU A 677 -31.28 -5.59 -10.95
CA LEU A 677 -30.75 -5.48 -12.33
C LEU A 677 -29.55 -6.39 -12.58
N SER A 678 -28.68 -6.58 -11.57
CA SER A 678 -27.49 -7.45 -11.67
C SER A 678 -27.82 -8.93 -11.91
N HIS A 679 -29.04 -9.37 -11.60
CA HIS A 679 -29.49 -10.75 -11.81
C HIS A 679 -30.26 -10.94 -13.13
N MET A 680 -30.51 -9.88 -13.90
CA MET A 680 -31.26 -9.97 -15.16
C MET A 680 -30.37 -10.37 -16.36
N PRO A 681 -30.88 -11.14 -17.34
CA PRO A 681 -30.18 -11.44 -18.59
C PRO A 681 -29.82 -10.18 -19.39
N ALA A 682 -28.70 -10.18 -20.12
CA ALA A 682 -28.11 -9.02 -20.79
C ALA A 682 -28.86 -8.48 -22.04
N ALA A 683 -30.15 -8.81 -22.20
CA ALA A 683 -30.90 -8.58 -23.44
C ALA A 683 -31.57 -7.20 -23.55
N ASP A 684 -31.41 -6.28 -22.59
CA ASP A 684 -31.95 -4.91 -22.70
C ASP A 684 -30.83 -3.87 -22.65
N ARG A 685 -30.72 -3.09 -23.74
CA ARG A 685 -29.71 -2.05 -23.96
C ARG A 685 -30.37 -0.67 -24.11
N SER A 686 -30.69 -0.02 -23.00
CA SER A 686 -31.06 1.42 -22.90
C SER A 686 -31.04 1.84 -21.42
N SER A 687 -30.60 3.00 -20.93
CA SER A 687 -30.02 4.23 -21.49
C SER A 687 -29.13 4.89 -20.41
N PHE A 688 -27.80 4.82 -20.55
CA PHE A 688 -26.82 5.36 -19.60
C PHE A 688 -26.92 6.90 -19.39
N GLY A 689 -27.40 7.62 -20.41
CA GLY A 689 -27.54 9.09 -20.38
C GLY A 689 -28.67 9.63 -19.49
N GLU A 690 -29.64 8.81 -19.13
CA GLU A 690 -30.74 9.21 -18.22
C GLU A 690 -30.34 9.02 -16.75
N LEU A 691 -29.64 7.93 -16.45
CA LEU A 691 -29.10 7.65 -15.13
C LEU A 691 -28.06 8.69 -14.69
N ARG A 692 -27.19 9.16 -15.60
CA ARG A 692 -26.21 10.23 -15.31
C ARG A 692 -26.90 11.54 -14.91
N ARG A 693 -27.93 11.94 -15.69
CA ARG A 693 -28.76 13.12 -15.39
C ARG A 693 -29.49 12.99 -14.07
N LEU A 694 -29.96 11.78 -13.73
CA LEU A 694 -30.63 11.47 -12.47
C LEU A 694 -29.69 11.56 -11.26
N LEU A 695 -28.48 10.99 -11.36
CA LEU A 695 -27.48 11.04 -10.28
C LEU A 695 -26.99 12.48 -10.04
N GLU A 696 -26.73 13.25 -11.10
CA GLU A 696 -26.38 14.67 -10.98
C GLU A 696 -27.51 15.49 -10.35
N ALA A 697 -28.77 15.25 -10.73
CA ALA A 697 -29.93 15.96 -10.17
C ALA A 697 -30.23 15.57 -8.71
N THR A 698 -29.96 14.32 -8.33
CA THR A 698 -30.10 13.82 -6.95
C THR A 698 -28.99 14.37 -6.07
N TRP A 699 -27.75 14.43 -6.58
CA TRP A 699 -26.60 15.04 -5.90
C TRP A 699 -26.78 16.54 -5.67
N ARG A 700 -27.24 17.29 -6.69
CA ARG A 700 -27.58 18.72 -6.54
C ARG A 700 -28.70 18.96 -5.53
N ARG A 701 -29.70 18.07 -5.46
CA ARG A 701 -30.80 18.14 -4.46
C ARG A 701 -30.33 17.81 -3.05
N ALA A 702 -29.39 16.87 -2.89
CA ALA A 702 -28.76 16.57 -1.61
C ALA A 702 -27.90 17.75 -1.10
N GLN A 703 -27.27 18.50 -2.00
CA GLN A 703 -26.51 19.72 -1.68
C GLN A 703 -27.37 20.96 -1.43
N ALA A 704 -28.61 21.01 -1.95
CA ALA A 704 -29.50 22.17 -1.86
C ALA A 704 -30.39 22.22 -0.60
N GLY A 705 -30.19 21.32 0.36
CA GLY A 705 -30.83 21.41 1.69
C GLY A 705 -30.26 22.58 2.50
N PRO A 706 -31.08 23.31 3.27
CA PRO A 706 -30.62 24.52 3.94
C PRO A 706 -29.68 24.21 5.10
N GLY A 707 -28.43 24.70 5.00
CA GLY A 707 -27.61 25.04 6.17
C GLY A 707 -26.76 23.89 6.73
N ALA A 708 -25.45 24.14 6.76
CA ALA A 708 -24.45 23.35 7.44
C ALA A 708 -24.70 23.32 8.96
N THR A 709 -25.43 22.32 9.43
CA THR A 709 -25.27 21.68 10.74
C THR A 709 -26.07 20.38 10.73
N PRO A 710 -25.53 19.24 11.23
CA PRO A 710 -26.32 18.03 11.36
C PRO A 710 -27.58 18.32 12.21
N PRO A 711 -28.78 17.93 11.76
CA PRO A 711 -30.00 18.14 12.53
C PRO A 711 -29.86 17.50 13.92
N PRO A 712 -30.37 18.14 14.99
CA PRO A 712 -30.18 17.65 16.35
C PRO A 712 -30.97 16.37 16.66
N ASP A 713 -31.88 15.95 15.78
CA ASP A 713 -32.69 14.74 15.95
C ASP A 713 -32.60 13.76 14.76
N LEU A 714 -32.58 12.48 15.10
CA LEU A 714 -32.46 11.33 14.20
C LEU A 714 -33.67 11.15 13.27
N ARG A 715 -34.84 11.67 13.66
CA ARG A 715 -36.11 11.48 12.95
C ARG A 715 -36.17 12.37 11.71
N ALA A 716 -35.82 13.64 11.84
CA ALA A 716 -35.69 14.57 10.72
C ALA A 716 -34.64 14.06 9.70
N HIS A 717 -33.59 13.41 10.20
CA HIS A 717 -32.53 12.83 9.37
C HIS A 717 -33.03 11.60 8.57
N LEU A 718 -33.74 10.68 9.23
CA LEU A 718 -34.35 9.53 8.56
C LEU A 718 -35.43 9.96 7.55
N GLU A 719 -36.21 11.00 7.86
CA GLU A 719 -37.22 11.56 6.95
C GLU A 719 -36.59 12.17 5.69
N ALA A 720 -35.49 12.93 5.82
CA ALA A 720 -34.76 13.47 4.67
C ALA A 720 -34.22 12.35 3.76
N LEU A 721 -33.63 11.30 4.35
CA LEU A 721 -33.12 10.13 3.63
C LEU A 721 -34.25 9.34 2.94
N GLN A 722 -35.39 9.13 3.61
CA GLN A 722 -36.57 8.47 3.05
C GLN A 722 -37.18 9.26 1.88
N ASN A 723 -37.17 10.60 1.95
CA ASN A 723 -37.65 11.45 0.85
C ASN A 723 -36.76 11.34 -0.40
N ILE A 724 -35.43 11.24 -0.22
CA ILE A 724 -34.49 10.99 -1.32
C ILE A 724 -34.75 9.61 -1.94
N ARG A 725 -34.90 8.58 -1.11
CA ARG A 725 -35.25 7.21 -1.55
C ARG A 725 -36.54 7.19 -2.38
N ALA A 726 -37.61 7.81 -1.88
CA ALA A 726 -38.90 7.83 -2.57
C ALA A 726 -38.85 8.59 -3.92
N ALA A 727 -37.99 9.61 -4.04
CA ALA A 727 -37.76 10.30 -5.31
C ALA A 727 -37.02 9.41 -6.31
N VAL A 728 -35.99 8.67 -5.87
CA VAL A 728 -35.24 7.74 -6.72
C VAL A 728 -36.12 6.57 -7.17
N GLU A 729 -36.90 5.98 -6.27
CA GLU A 729 -37.77 4.84 -6.56
C GLU A 729 -38.86 5.19 -7.58
N ARG A 730 -39.52 6.36 -7.47
CA ARG A 730 -40.56 6.80 -8.42
C ARG A 730 -40.04 7.00 -9.85
N GLU A 731 -38.83 7.53 -10.00
CA GLU A 731 -38.23 7.78 -11.32
C GLU A 731 -37.74 6.47 -11.95
N LEU A 732 -37.21 5.54 -11.16
CA LEU A 732 -36.84 4.20 -11.64
C LEU A 732 -38.05 3.34 -12.03
N GLU A 733 -39.18 3.48 -11.32
CA GLU A 733 -40.43 2.81 -11.69
C GLU A 733 -41.02 3.34 -13.01
N ALA A 734 -40.75 4.61 -13.36
CA ALA A 734 -41.12 5.19 -14.65
C ALA A 734 -40.24 4.68 -15.81
N LEU A 735 -38.94 4.48 -15.55
CA LEU A 735 -37.96 3.94 -16.52
C LEU A 735 -38.17 2.45 -16.83
N LEU A 736 -38.70 1.68 -15.89
CA LEU A 736 -38.90 0.23 -16.02
C LEU A 736 -40.28 -0.17 -16.56
N ARG A 737 -41.15 0.79 -16.94
CA ARG A 737 -42.40 0.47 -17.62
C ARG A 737 -42.12 0.03 -19.05
N PRO A 738 -42.63 -1.13 -19.51
CA PRO A 738 -42.60 -1.44 -20.93
C PRO A 738 -43.38 -0.33 -21.69
N PRO A 739 -42.94 0.04 -22.90
CA PRO A 739 -43.69 1.01 -23.70
C PRO A 739 -45.12 0.50 -23.86
N ALA A 740 -46.10 1.39 -23.64
CA ALA A 740 -47.49 1.04 -23.83
C ALA A 740 -47.67 0.47 -25.25
N PRO A 741 -48.35 -0.68 -25.42
CA PRO A 741 -48.56 -1.28 -26.72
C PRO A 741 -49.41 -0.30 -27.56
N GLY A 742 -48.78 0.41 -28.50
CA GLY A 742 -49.49 1.31 -29.41
C GLY A 742 -48.82 2.61 -29.82
N GLN A 743 -47.64 2.99 -29.31
CA GLN A 743 -46.91 4.16 -29.85
C GLN A 743 -45.73 3.69 -30.71
N GLY A 744 -46.04 3.44 -31.98
CA GLY A 744 -45.06 3.16 -33.02
C GLY A 744 -44.24 4.40 -33.37
N GLN A 745 -42.96 4.13 -33.65
CA GLN A 745 -42.08 4.79 -34.63
C GLN A 745 -42.22 6.31 -34.79
N GLY A 746 -41.19 7.02 -34.31
CA GLY A 746 -40.95 8.41 -34.67
C GLY A 746 -39.60 8.93 -34.18
N ALA A 747 -38.55 8.63 -34.95
CA ALA A 747 -37.30 9.38 -35.19
C ALA A 747 -36.47 9.99 -34.03
N GLY A 748 -35.15 9.77 -34.11
CA GLY A 748 -34.12 10.71 -33.61
C GLY A 748 -33.10 10.09 -32.67
#